data_AF-A0A1S3BCE5-F1
#
_entry.id   AF-A0A1S3BCE5-F1
#
_cell.length_a   1.000
_cell.length_b   1.000
_cell.length_c   1.000
_cell.angle_alpha   90.00
_cell.angle_beta   90.00
_cell.angle_gamma   90.00
#
_symmetry.space_group_name_H-M   'P 1'
#
loop_
_entity.id
_entity.type
_entity.pdbx_description
1 polymer ?
#
loop_
_entity_poly.entity_id
_entity_poly.type
_entity_poly.pdbx_seq_one_letter_code
_entity_poly.pdbx_strand_id
1 'polypeptide(L)'
;MSRISLPFLTTLLVYLFYFIYIQFHASSQPVNVDQAILLDLKEQWGNPSSLWLWNASSLPCDWPEIICRDGTVIGISLRNKNITGKVPTVICNLQNLTVLDLSWNYIPGEFPEVLYNCSKLKYLDLSGNYFVGSIPQDVDRLQTLQYMDLSANNFSGDFPAALGKLSDLRTLKIYRTQCNGTLPAEIANLSNLEVLSMAYNTLLVPSPIPEDFRKLKKLKYMWMTKSNLIGEIPESLSELLSLEHLDLSSNNLIGSIPAGLFSLQNLNNLFLYQNRLSGEIPKSIRASNLLNVDLSANNLSGTIPEDFGKLKKLQVLNLFANHLSGEIPGSLGLIPELKGFRVFNNSLTGALPQELGLHSNLEALEVSMNKLNGSLPEHLCKNGVLQGVVAFSNNLSGKLPKGLGNCRTLRTVQLSNNNFSGEIPPGLWTTFNLSSIMLDGNSFSGELPDSLSWNLSRLAINDNKFWGQIPQNVSAWRNLIVFEASNNLLSGKFPDGLASLPHLTTLVLSGNQLSGQLPTTIGSWESLNTLNLSRNKISGHIPAAFGSLPNLLYLDLSGNNFTGEIPPEIGHLRLASLNLSSNQLSGKIPDEYENIAYGRSFLNNPKLCTAIGVLDLPSCYSRQRDSKYQSFKYLSLILVLTITLLVIALLWIIILYKSYCKKDERCHPDTWKLTSFQRLEFTETNILSNLIETNLIGSGGSGKVYCIDINHAGYYVAVKRIWSNNKLDKKLEKEFQAEVQILGSIRHSNIVKLLCCVWNENSKLLVYEYLENQSLDRWLHKKKKRLTAAAMNFLEQSVLDWPRRLQIAIGAAQGLSYMHHDCSPPIIHRDVKSSNILLDCEFQAKIADFGLAKMLASQGEPHTISAIAGSFGYIAPEYAYTTKVNEKIDVYSYGVVLLELTTGREPNSGDEHTSLAEWAWQQYSEGKPIIESLDEEIKNPCNLEEMTTMFKLGLICTSMLPEIRPSMKEVLRILRQCSPPEACDRRKHAIEFDAIPLLGTTL
;
A
#
# COMPACT_ATOMS: atom_id res chain seq x y z
N MET A 1 -114.85 -24.46 -2.56
CA MET A 1 -113.38 -24.54 -2.68
C MET A 1 -112.83 -23.19 -2.27
N SER A 2 -112.64 -22.96 -0.96
CA SER A 2 -111.41 -23.17 -0.18
C SER A 2 -110.44 -21.98 -0.28
N ARG A 3 -110.34 -21.28 0.87
CA ARG A 3 -109.49 -20.14 1.23
C ARG A 3 -107.98 -20.45 1.16
N ILE A 4 -107.17 -19.37 1.13
CA ILE A 4 -105.99 -19.03 1.97
C ILE A 4 -105.23 -17.91 1.22
N SER A 5 -105.50 -16.62 1.46
CA SER A 5 -104.95 -15.68 2.47
C SER A 5 -103.54 -15.14 2.18
N LEU A 6 -103.49 -13.84 1.86
CA LEU A 6 -102.40 -12.86 2.09
C LEU A 6 -101.68 -13.18 3.42
N PRO A 7 -100.40 -13.61 3.43
CA PRO A 7 -99.33 -12.69 3.86
C PRO A 7 -97.93 -13.11 3.36
N PHE A 8 -97.61 -12.87 2.08
CA PHE A 8 -96.22 -13.08 1.61
C PHE A 8 -95.69 -11.94 0.71
N LEU A 9 -96.57 -11.10 0.17
CA LEU A 9 -96.16 -10.00 -0.70
C LEU A 9 -95.86 -8.71 0.07
N THR A 10 -96.48 -8.49 1.24
CA THR A 10 -96.28 -7.28 2.04
C THR A 10 -95.04 -7.33 2.92
N THR A 11 -94.60 -8.52 3.35
CA THR A 11 -93.36 -8.69 4.15
C THR A 11 -92.10 -8.55 3.29
N LEU A 12 -92.12 -8.98 2.02
CA LEU A 12 -90.97 -8.82 1.12
C LEU A 12 -90.76 -7.36 0.68
N LEU A 13 -91.84 -6.61 0.47
CA LEU A 13 -91.79 -5.19 0.12
C LEU A 13 -91.37 -4.29 1.29
N VAL A 14 -91.74 -4.63 2.53
CA VAL A 14 -91.30 -3.89 3.73
C VAL A 14 -89.82 -4.16 4.04
N TYR A 15 -89.31 -5.37 3.84
CA TYR A 15 -87.87 -5.65 3.97
C TYR A 15 -87.04 -4.99 2.86
N LEU A 16 -87.54 -4.90 1.63
CA LEU A 16 -86.88 -4.14 0.57
C LEU A 16 -86.89 -2.62 0.84
N PHE A 17 -87.99 -2.08 1.38
CA PHE A 17 -88.02 -0.66 1.78
C PHE A 17 -87.16 -0.37 3.01
N TYR A 18 -87.02 -1.29 3.98
CA TYR A 18 -86.10 -1.10 5.12
C TYR A 18 -84.62 -1.22 4.69
N PHE A 19 -84.30 -2.08 3.72
CA PHE A 19 -82.96 -2.14 3.12
C PHE A 19 -82.64 -0.90 2.27
N ILE A 20 -83.62 -0.33 1.56
CA ILE A 20 -83.45 0.89 0.77
C ILE A 20 -83.43 2.14 1.67
N TYR A 21 -84.16 2.16 2.79
CA TYR A 21 -84.13 3.28 3.75
C TYR A 21 -82.84 3.29 4.60
N ILE A 22 -82.24 2.13 4.88
CA ILE A 22 -80.91 2.05 5.54
C ILE A 22 -79.76 2.33 4.55
N GLN A 23 -79.97 2.19 3.23
CA GLN A 23 -78.99 2.58 2.20
C GLN A 23 -78.99 4.08 1.85
N PHE A 24 -79.94 4.88 2.36
CA PHE A 24 -79.98 6.35 2.17
C PHE A 24 -79.73 7.17 3.43
N HIS A 25 -79.13 6.56 4.46
CA HIS A 25 -78.20 7.26 5.35
C HIS A 25 -76.77 6.87 4.99
N ALA A 26 -76.38 7.19 3.75
CA ALA A 26 -75.00 7.56 3.49
C ALA A 26 -74.76 8.84 4.32
N SER A 27 -74.36 8.63 5.57
CA SER A 27 -73.66 9.65 6.33
C SER A 27 -72.57 10.17 5.42
N SER A 28 -72.72 11.40 4.93
CA SER A 28 -71.63 12.11 4.30
C SER A 28 -70.55 12.19 5.37
N GLN A 29 -69.64 11.21 5.38
CA GLN A 29 -68.47 11.29 6.23
C GLN A 29 -67.82 12.63 5.87
N PRO A 30 -67.53 13.48 6.86
CA PRO A 30 -66.80 14.71 6.59
C PRO A 30 -65.54 14.28 5.87
N VAL A 31 -65.37 14.75 4.62
CA VAL A 31 -64.17 14.47 3.83
C VAL A 31 -63.00 14.87 4.71
N ASN A 32 -62.25 13.87 5.18
CA ASN A 32 -61.07 14.13 5.99
C ASN A 32 -60.06 14.77 5.05
N VAL A 33 -59.94 16.10 5.15
CA VAL A 33 -59.13 16.91 4.23
C VAL A 33 -57.68 16.41 4.19
N ASP A 34 -57.15 15.99 5.34
CA ASP A 34 -55.80 15.41 5.44
C ASP A 34 -55.70 14.07 4.69
N GLN A 35 -56.72 13.21 4.76
CA GLN A 35 -56.75 11.95 4.01
C GLN A 35 -56.71 12.20 2.50
N ALA A 36 -57.48 13.17 2.01
CA ALA A 36 -57.49 13.52 0.59
C ALA A 36 -56.10 14.03 0.14
N ILE A 37 -55.46 14.90 0.94
CA ILE A 37 -54.11 15.41 0.65
C ILE A 37 -53.08 14.27 0.63
N LEU A 38 -53.12 13.34 1.59
CA LEU A 38 -52.17 12.24 1.65
C LEU A 38 -52.34 11.23 0.51
N LEU A 39 -53.57 10.96 0.08
CA LEU A 39 -53.82 10.11 -1.09
C LEU A 39 -53.33 10.79 -2.39
N ASP A 40 -53.51 12.10 -2.51
CA ASP A 40 -52.94 12.90 -3.60
C ASP A 40 -51.39 12.87 -3.58
N LEU A 41 -50.76 12.99 -2.41
CA LEU A 41 -49.30 12.82 -2.28
C LEU A 41 -48.82 11.45 -2.77
N LYS A 42 -49.51 10.38 -2.38
CA LYS A 42 -49.18 9.02 -2.83
C LYS A 42 -49.31 8.89 -4.36
N GLU A 43 -50.33 9.48 -4.95
CA GLU A 43 -50.52 9.48 -6.39
C GLU A 43 -49.40 10.23 -7.12
N GLN A 44 -49.03 11.42 -6.64
CA GLN A 44 -47.94 12.24 -7.23
C GLN A 44 -46.57 11.57 -7.11
N TRP A 45 -46.35 10.70 -6.12
CA TRP A 45 -45.17 9.85 -6.02
C TRP A 45 -45.22 8.56 -6.86
N GLY A 46 -46.23 8.40 -7.72
CA GLY A 46 -46.36 7.26 -8.61
C GLY A 46 -46.90 6.01 -7.93
N ASN A 47 -47.67 6.16 -6.85
CA ASN A 47 -48.28 5.05 -6.09
C ASN A 47 -47.27 3.97 -5.68
N PRO A 48 -46.21 4.32 -4.91
CA PRO A 48 -45.20 3.36 -4.50
C PRO A 48 -45.85 2.21 -3.72
N SER A 49 -45.46 0.97 -4.05
CA SER A 49 -46.02 -0.24 -3.44
C SER A 49 -45.79 -0.30 -1.93
N SER A 50 -44.76 0.38 -1.44
CA SER A 50 -44.45 0.54 -0.02
C SER A 50 -45.54 1.29 0.77
N LEU A 51 -46.41 2.06 0.11
CA LEU A 51 -47.52 2.81 0.70
C LEU A 51 -48.89 2.18 0.40
N TRP A 52 -48.95 0.86 0.23
CA TRP A 52 -50.18 0.14 -0.10
C TRP A 52 -51.30 0.31 0.93
N LEU A 53 -50.97 0.55 2.21
CA LEU A 53 -51.94 0.78 3.28
C LEU A 53 -52.70 2.10 3.16
N TRP A 54 -52.15 3.09 2.44
CA TRP A 54 -52.83 4.38 2.24
C TRP A 54 -53.99 4.20 1.27
N ASN A 55 -55.21 4.15 1.79
CA ASN A 55 -56.42 3.96 1.01
C ASN A 55 -57.60 4.74 1.59
N ALA A 56 -58.62 5.01 0.77
CA ALA A 56 -59.81 5.74 1.20
C ALA A 56 -60.65 5.01 2.27
N SER A 57 -60.40 3.72 2.50
CA SER A 57 -61.17 2.87 3.42
C SER A 57 -60.65 2.88 4.87
N SER A 58 -59.53 3.55 5.16
CA SER A 58 -58.90 3.63 6.49
C SER A 58 -58.51 5.07 6.82
N LEU A 59 -58.47 5.42 8.11
CA LEU A 59 -58.11 6.77 8.53
C LEU A 59 -56.60 6.98 8.43
N PRO A 60 -56.11 8.19 8.11
CA PRO A 60 -54.68 8.47 8.02
C PRO A 60 -53.86 8.03 9.24
N CYS A 61 -54.42 8.18 10.43
CA CYS A 61 -53.74 7.83 11.68
C CYS A 61 -53.58 6.32 11.90
N ASP A 62 -54.24 5.48 11.09
CA ASP A 62 -54.04 4.03 11.08
C ASP A 62 -52.86 3.62 10.18
N TRP A 63 -52.31 4.54 9.38
CA TRP A 63 -51.21 4.26 8.47
C TRP A 63 -49.86 4.32 9.20
N PRO A 64 -49.00 3.30 9.11
CA PRO A 64 -47.74 3.24 9.86
C PRO A 64 -46.79 4.41 9.61
N GLU A 65 -46.86 5.02 8.42
CA GLU A 65 -46.02 6.14 8.00
C GLU A 65 -46.54 7.50 8.44
N ILE A 66 -47.74 7.58 9.02
CA ILE A 66 -48.38 8.82 9.44
C ILE A 66 -48.33 8.95 10.96
N ILE A 67 -47.89 10.11 11.43
CA ILE A 67 -47.81 10.44 12.84
C ILE A 67 -48.98 11.34 13.18
N CYS A 68 -49.81 10.91 14.12
CA CYS A 68 -50.93 11.71 14.61
C CYS A 68 -50.79 12.09 16.07
N ARG A 69 -51.41 13.21 16.44
CA ARG A 69 -51.67 13.61 17.83
C ARG A 69 -53.13 13.96 17.97
N ASP A 70 -53.81 13.30 18.91
CA ASP A 70 -55.25 13.49 19.16
C ASP A 70 -56.10 13.37 17.88
N GLY A 71 -55.75 12.40 17.01
CA GLY A 71 -56.44 12.16 15.74
C GLY A 71 -56.12 13.12 14.60
N THR A 72 -55.27 14.12 14.84
CA THR A 72 -54.81 15.08 13.82
C THR A 72 -53.47 14.65 13.24
N VAL A 73 -53.31 14.70 11.91
CA VAL A 73 -52.03 14.40 11.25
C VAL A 73 -51.03 15.50 11.58
N ILE A 74 -49.92 15.12 12.22
CA ILE A 74 -48.84 16.03 12.60
C ILE A 74 -47.50 15.66 11.99
N GLY A 75 -47.39 14.52 11.32
CA GLY A 75 -46.13 14.10 10.74
C GLY A 75 -46.24 13.02 9.68
N ILE A 76 -45.24 12.98 8.82
CA ILE A 76 -45.05 11.97 7.78
C ILE A 76 -43.63 11.41 7.94
N SER A 77 -43.49 10.09 8.07
CA SER A 77 -42.20 9.39 8.05
C SER A 77 -42.20 8.29 6.99
N LEU A 78 -41.47 8.56 5.92
CA LEU A 78 -41.38 7.74 4.71
C LEU A 78 -39.94 7.23 4.51
N ARG A 79 -39.27 6.88 5.59
CA ARG A 79 -37.89 6.39 5.52
C ARG A 79 -37.77 5.06 4.76
N ASN A 80 -36.83 4.98 3.82
CA ASN A 80 -36.53 3.76 3.06
C ASN A 80 -37.76 3.15 2.35
N LYS A 81 -38.51 4.00 1.63
CA LYS A 81 -39.76 3.63 0.95
C LYS A 81 -39.62 3.56 -0.58
N ASN A 82 -38.40 3.70 -1.11
CA ASN A 82 -38.09 3.72 -2.55
C ASN A 82 -38.87 4.81 -3.33
N ILE A 83 -39.07 5.98 -2.73
CA ILE A 83 -39.75 7.10 -3.41
C ILE A 83 -38.78 7.72 -4.43
N THR A 84 -39.24 7.89 -5.67
CA THR A 84 -38.44 8.41 -6.81
C THR A 84 -38.95 9.73 -7.37
N GLY A 85 -40.17 10.16 -7.00
CA GLY A 85 -40.74 11.44 -7.42
C GLY A 85 -40.23 12.61 -6.57
N LYS A 86 -40.30 13.84 -7.10
CA LYS A 86 -39.98 15.07 -6.36
C LYS A 86 -40.93 15.28 -5.17
N VAL A 87 -40.56 16.13 -4.22
CA VAL A 87 -41.46 16.52 -3.11
C VAL A 87 -42.67 17.31 -3.68
N PRO A 88 -43.91 16.80 -3.54
CA PRO A 88 -45.10 17.44 -4.10
C PRO A 88 -45.43 18.77 -3.43
N THR A 89 -45.99 19.70 -4.18
CA THR A 89 -46.32 21.03 -3.66
C THR A 89 -47.47 21.03 -2.65
N VAL A 90 -48.34 20.01 -2.70
CA VAL A 90 -49.51 19.85 -1.82
C VAL A 90 -49.14 19.43 -0.40
N ILE A 91 -47.88 19.03 -0.13
CA ILE A 91 -47.46 18.49 1.17
C ILE A 91 -47.71 19.46 2.33
N CYS A 92 -47.56 20.77 2.09
CA CYS A 92 -47.78 21.81 3.09
C CYS A 92 -49.25 22.25 3.21
N ASN A 93 -50.18 21.62 2.48
CA ASN A 93 -51.61 21.79 2.75
C ASN A 93 -51.99 21.13 4.09
N LEU A 94 -51.18 20.20 4.60
CA LEU A 94 -51.26 19.67 5.96
C LEU A 94 -50.80 20.74 6.97
N GLN A 95 -51.73 21.63 7.36
CA GLN A 95 -51.45 22.82 8.18
C GLN A 95 -50.89 22.51 9.59
N ASN A 96 -50.96 21.25 10.03
CA ASN A 96 -50.48 20.79 11.33
C ASN A 96 -49.16 19.98 11.24
N LEU A 97 -48.54 19.91 10.07
CA LEU A 97 -47.31 19.15 9.87
C LEU A 97 -46.14 19.75 10.68
N THR A 98 -45.63 18.95 11.60
CA THR A 98 -44.49 19.26 12.48
C THR A 98 -43.28 18.36 12.20
N VAL A 99 -43.50 17.19 11.60
CA VAL A 99 -42.45 16.19 11.31
C VAL A 99 -42.53 15.78 9.86
N LEU A 100 -41.42 15.89 9.14
CA LEU A 100 -41.27 15.35 7.80
C LEU A 100 -39.94 14.60 7.70
N ASP A 101 -40.02 13.28 7.55
CA ASP A 101 -38.88 12.40 7.33
C ASP A 101 -39.05 11.70 5.98
N LEU A 102 -38.19 12.07 5.04
CA LEU A 102 -38.11 11.50 3.69
C LEU A 102 -36.77 10.78 3.47
N SER A 103 -36.08 10.40 4.55
CA SER A 103 -34.71 9.91 4.49
C SER A 103 -34.55 8.56 3.78
N TRP A 104 -33.38 8.32 3.20
CA TRP A 104 -33.02 7.08 2.52
C TRP A 104 -34.00 6.69 1.40
N ASN A 105 -34.30 7.63 0.50
CA ASN A 105 -35.09 7.39 -0.71
C ASN A 105 -34.27 7.77 -1.96
N TYR A 106 -34.94 7.91 -3.10
CA TYR A 106 -34.34 8.28 -4.38
C TYR A 106 -34.92 9.60 -4.90
N ILE A 107 -35.29 10.52 -4.00
CA ILE A 107 -35.98 11.75 -4.35
C ILE A 107 -35.01 12.69 -5.07
N PRO A 108 -35.31 13.12 -6.32
CA PRO A 108 -34.47 14.02 -7.09
C PRO A 108 -34.93 15.48 -6.96
N GLY A 109 -34.16 16.39 -7.54
CA GLY A 109 -34.50 17.81 -7.66
C GLY A 109 -33.72 18.69 -6.68
N GLU A 110 -34.06 19.97 -6.65
CA GLU A 110 -33.42 20.92 -5.74
C GLU A 110 -34.06 20.88 -4.34
N PHE A 111 -33.56 21.70 -3.42
CA PHE A 111 -34.17 21.86 -2.10
C PHE A 111 -35.67 22.21 -2.25
N PRO A 112 -36.59 21.51 -1.56
CA PRO A 112 -38.01 21.71 -1.73
C PRO A 112 -38.50 23.01 -1.04
N GLU A 113 -38.41 24.14 -1.74
CA GLU A 113 -38.84 25.46 -1.24
C GLU A 113 -40.33 25.51 -0.83
N VAL A 114 -41.15 24.58 -1.34
CA VAL A 114 -42.55 24.46 -0.87
C VAL A 114 -42.66 24.25 0.63
N LEU A 115 -41.63 23.67 1.27
CA LEU A 115 -41.57 23.50 2.71
C LEU A 115 -41.62 24.82 3.48
N TYR A 116 -41.33 25.97 2.84
CA TYR A 116 -41.51 27.29 3.46
C TYR A 116 -42.96 27.58 3.84
N ASN A 117 -43.93 26.90 3.23
CA ASN A 117 -45.34 27.01 3.56
C ASN A 117 -45.75 26.11 4.74
N CYS A 118 -44.91 25.17 5.16
CA CYS A 118 -45.13 24.31 6.32
C CYS A 118 -44.76 25.05 7.63
N SER A 119 -45.55 26.05 8.01
CA SER A 119 -45.24 26.99 9.11
C SER A 119 -45.03 26.39 10.51
N LYS A 120 -45.42 25.13 10.74
CA LYS A 120 -45.25 24.43 12.03
C LYS A 120 -44.14 23.38 12.01
N LEU A 121 -43.39 23.27 10.92
CA LEU A 121 -42.39 22.22 10.74
C LEU A 121 -41.24 22.37 11.75
N LYS A 122 -40.99 21.33 12.55
CA LYS A 122 -39.95 21.29 13.58
C LYS A 122 -38.86 20.27 13.28
N TYR A 123 -39.21 19.20 12.59
CA TYR A 123 -38.30 18.12 12.24
C TYR A 123 -38.32 17.92 10.73
N LEU A 124 -37.17 18.08 10.09
CA LEU A 124 -36.96 17.85 8.67
C LEU A 124 -35.77 16.93 8.46
N ASP A 125 -36.00 15.75 7.89
CA ASP A 125 -34.95 14.83 7.47
C ASP A 125 -35.11 14.52 5.97
N LEU A 126 -34.14 14.99 5.17
CA LEU A 126 -34.05 14.76 3.74
C LEU A 126 -32.82 13.89 3.40
N SER A 127 -32.16 13.31 4.39
CA SER A 127 -30.86 12.66 4.22
C SER A 127 -30.92 11.42 3.32
N GLY A 128 -29.83 11.10 2.61
CA GLY A 128 -29.74 9.90 1.78
C GLY A 128 -30.71 9.91 0.59
N ASN A 129 -30.69 10.98 -0.21
CA ASN A 129 -31.51 11.16 -1.41
C ASN A 129 -30.65 11.67 -2.58
N TYR A 130 -31.29 12.11 -3.68
CA TYR A 130 -30.64 12.67 -4.87
C TYR A 130 -30.89 14.17 -5.02
N PHE A 131 -31.02 14.91 -3.92
CA PHE A 131 -31.17 16.35 -3.99
C PHE A 131 -29.90 17.01 -4.54
N VAL A 132 -30.05 17.95 -5.48
CA VAL A 132 -28.98 18.68 -6.18
C VAL A 132 -29.12 20.20 -5.97
N GLY A 133 -28.23 21.00 -6.56
CA GLY A 133 -28.28 22.46 -6.49
C GLY A 133 -27.80 23.00 -5.15
N SER A 134 -27.98 24.30 -4.92
CA SER A 134 -27.57 24.96 -3.67
C SER A 134 -28.64 24.88 -2.58
N ILE A 135 -28.20 24.88 -1.32
CA ILE A 135 -29.11 25.15 -0.20
C ILE A 135 -29.55 26.64 -0.31
N PRO A 136 -30.86 26.96 -0.36
CA PRO A 136 -31.31 28.32 -0.66
C PRO A 136 -30.88 29.36 0.38
N GLN A 137 -30.65 30.59 -0.08
CA GLN A 137 -30.22 31.71 0.77
C GLN A 137 -31.31 32.22 1.73
N ASP A 138 -32.57 31.86 1.49
CA ASP A 138 -33.74 32.16 2.33
C ASP A 138 -34.24 30.93 3.10
N VAL A 139 -33.37 29.92 3.32
CA VAL A 139 -33.67 28.75 4.16
C VAL A 139 -34.07 29.12 5.60
N ASP A 140 -33.72 30.32 6.05
CA ASP A 140 -34.15 30.87 7.34
C ASP A 140 -35.66 31.08 7.44
N ARG A 141 -36.43 31.02 6.35
CA ARG A 141 -37.90 31.04 6.41
C ARG A 141 -38.49 29.88 7.22
N LEU A 142 -37.74 28.80 7.43
CA LEU A 142 -38.10 27.65 8.26
C LEU A 142 -37.82 27.86 9.76
N GLN A 143 -38.23 29.03 10.30
CA GLN A 143 -37.87 29.52 11.64
C GLN A 143 -38.19 28.55 12.80
N THR A 144 -39.18 27.67 12.64
CA THR A 144 -39.62 26.73 13.68
C THR A 144 -38.78 25.45 13.75
N LEU A 145 -37.83 25.25 12.84
CA LEU A 145 -37.03 24.03 12.80
C LEU A 145 -36.15 23.86 14.03
N GLN A 146 -36.20 22.65 14.58
CA GLN A 146 -35.39 22.18 15.71
C GLN A 146 -34.42 21.08 15.27
N TYR A 147 -34.76 20.33 14.23
CA TYR A 147 -33.94 19.28 13.63
C TYR A 147 -33.93 19.45 12.11
N MET A 148 -32.73 19.52 11.53
CA MET A 148 -32.51 19.55 10.09
C MET A 148 -31.39 18.56 9.73
N ASP A 149 -31.70 17.58 8.88
CA ASP A 149 -30.72 16.67 8.29
C ASP A 149 -30.82 16.68 6.76
N LEU A 150 -29.75 17.15 6.11
CA LEU A 150 -29.61 17.24 4.65
C LEU A 150 -28.51 16.32 4.12
N SER A 151 -27.98 15.44 4.98
CA SER A 151 -26.75 14.70 4.74
C SER A 151 -26.87 13.64 3.65
N ALA A 152 -25.76 13.18 3.09
CA ALA A 152 -25.72 12.14 2.05
C ALA A 152 -26.62 12.50 0.84
N ASN A 153 -26.48 13.73 0.36
CA ASN A 153 -27.15 14.27 -0.83
C ASN A 153 -26.13 14.91 -1.76
N ASN A 154 -26.59 15.37 -2.91
CA ASN A 154 -25.78 15.97 -3.95
C ASN A 154 -25.87 17.51 -3.98
N PHE A 155 -26.22 18.12 -2.83
CA PHE A 155 -26.20 19.58 -2.65
C PHE A 155 -24.79 20.13 -2.92
N SER A 156 -24.71 21.28 -3.58
CA SER A 156 -23.50 21.93 -4.07
C SER A 156 -23.50 23.43 -3.73
N GLY A 157 -22.44 24.16 -4.06
CA GLY A 157 -22.34 25.59 -3.73
C GLY A 157 -21.98 25.84 -2.27
N ASP A 158 -22.32 27.03 -1.78
CA ASP A 158 -21.97 27.50 -0.44
C ASP A 158 -23.00 27.10 0.62
N PHE A 159 -22.58 27.00 1.88
CA PHE A 159 -23.52 26.91 2.98
C PHE A 159 -24.05 28.33 3.28
N PRO A 160 -25.37 28.58 3.15
CA PRO A 160 -25.90 29.92 3.27
C PRO A 160 -25.79 30.43 4.72
N ALA A 161 -25.34 31.67 4.90
CA ALA A 161 -25.29 32.35 6.19
C ALA A 161 -26.65 32.39 6.92
N ALA A 162 -27.74 32.31 6.15
CA ALA A 162 -29.11 32.18 6.66
C ALA A 162 -29.32 30.96 7.58
N LEU A 163 -28.54 29.89 7.45
CA LEU A 163 -28.58 28.76 8.40
C LEU A 163 -28.37 29.23 9.84
N GLY A 164 -27.53 30.25 10.06
CA GLY A 164 -27.26 30.84 11.37
C GLY A 164 -28.44 31.60 11.98
N LYS A 165 -29.52 31.83 11.24
CA LYS A 165 -30.73 32.54 11.70
C LYS A 165 -31.85 31.61 12.20
N LEU A 166 -31.68 30.29 12.09
CA LEU A 166 -32.64 29.29 12.58
C LEU A 166 -32.52 29.12 14.10
N SER A 167 -32.95 30.11 14.88
CA SER A 167 -32.64 30.22 16.32
C SER A 167 -33.11 29.05 17.20
N ASP A 168 -34.14 28.31 16.76
CA ASP A 168 -34.69 27.16 17.47
C ASP A 168 -33.96 25.85 17.17
N LEU A 169 -33.00 25.86 16.23
CA LEU A 169 -32.31 24.68 15.76
C LEU A 169 -31.42 24.07 16.85
N ARG A 170 -31.61 22.77 17.09
CA ARG A 170 -30.86 21.95 18.05
C ARG A 170 -29.98 20.93 17.38
N THR A 171 -30.35 20.48 16.19
CA THR A 171 -29.58 19.51 15.41
C THR A 171 -29.46 19.97 13.98
N LEU A 172 -28.22 20.15 13.54
CA LEU A 172 -27.86 20.43 12.16
C LEU A 172 -26.91 19.34 11.66
N LYS A 173 -27.36 18.60 10.65
CA LYS A 173 -26.56 17.57 9.99
C LYS A 173 -26.53 17.86 8.49
N ILE A 174 -25.33 18.11 7.98
CA ILE A 174 -25.07 18.32 6.57
C ILE A 174 -23.72 17.68 6.25
N TYR A 175 -23.61 16.36 6.43
CA TYR A 175 -22.38 15.61 6.12
C TYR A 175 -22.50 14.87 4.78
N ARG A 176 -21.36 14.59 4.13
CA ARG A 176 -21.31 13.88 2.83
C ARG A 176 -22.19 14.56 1.77
N THR A 177 -21.94 15.84 1.52
CA THR A 177 -22.53 16.63 0.42
C THR A 177 -21.46 17.03 -0.59
N GLN A 178 -21.87 17.67 -1.69
CA GLN A 178 -20.97 18.22 -2.71
C GLN A 178 -20.77 19.74 -2.56
N CYS A 179 -21.11 20.32 -1.40
CA CYS A 179 -20.90 21.74 -1.14
C CYS A 179 -19.41 22.09 -1.24
N ASN A 180 -19.13 23.15 -2.01
CA ASN A 180 -17.78 23.59 -2.35
C ASN A 180 -17.48 25.04 -1.96
N GLY A 181 -18.35 25.65 -1.15
CA GLY A 181 -18.12 26.96 -0.55
C GLY A 181 -17.37 26.90 0.78
N THR A 182 -17.61 27.89 1.63
CA THR A 182 -16.90 28.09 2.90
C THR A 182 -17.71 27.57 4.09
N LEU A 183 -17.03 27.33 5.22
CA LEU A 183 -17.69 27.02 6.49
C LEU A 183 -18.27 28.33 7.08
N PRO A 184 -19.61 28.48 7.22
CA PRO A 184 -20.20 29.75 7.60
C PRO A 184 -20.06 29.98 9.10
N ALA A 185 -19.43 31.10 9.47
CA ALA A 185 -19.23 31.49 10.87
C ALA A 185 -20.57 31.77 11.59
N GLU A 186 -21.62 32.12 10.84
CA GLU A 186 -22.96 32.42 11.33
C GLU A 186 -23.63 31.21 12.01
N ILE A 187 -23.16 29.98 11.78
CA ILE A 187 -23.58 28.81 12.56
C ILE A 187 -23.40 29.05 14.06
N ALA A 188 -22.41 29.85 14.46
CA ALA A 188 -22.18 30.26 15.85
C ALA A 188 -23.37 30.99 16.51
N ASN A 189 -24.28 31.56 15.72
CA ASN A 189 -25.47 32.24 16.23
C ASN A 189 -26.58 31.27 16.68
N LEU A 190 -26.44 29.98 16.38
CA LEU A 190 -27.36 28.92 16.78
C LEU A 190 -27.16 28.54 18.26
N SER A 191 -27.55 29.45 19.17
CA SER A 191 -27.35 29.28 20.62
C SER A 191 -28.04 28.06 21.25
N ASN A 192 -29.01 27.47 20.56
CA ASN A 192 -29.70 26.25 20.98
C ASN A 192 -29.09 24.95 20.40
N LEU A 193 -28.06 25.05 19.57
CA LEU A 193 -27.47 23.91 18.87
C LEU A 193 -26.81 22.93 19.85
N GLU A 194 -27.24 21.68 19.80
CA GLU A 194 -26.71 20.56 20.59
C GLU A 194 -25.86 19.61 19.73
N VAL A 195 -26.19 19.49 18.44
CA VAL A 195 -25.53 18.58 17.49
C VAL A 195 -25.18 19.34 16.21
N LEU A 196 -23.90 19.35 15.86
CA LEU A 196 -23.35 19.85 14.60
C LEU A 196 -22.58 18.73 13.90
N SER A 197 -23.04 18.31 12.72
CA SER A 197 -22.35 17.31 11.90
C SER A 197 -22.18 17.81 10.48
N MET A 198 -20.92 17.95 10.07
CA MET A 198 -20.51 18.45 8.74
C MET A 198 -19.35 17.64 8.16
N ALA A 199 -19.23 16.37 8.57
CA ALA A 199 -18.18 15.45 8.14
C ALA A 199 -18.24 15.12 6.64
N TYR A 200 -17.14 14.63 6.07
CA TYR A 200 -17.05 14.16 4.68
C TYR A 200 -17.52 15.16 3.63
N ASN A 201 -17.38 16.46 3.89
CA ASN A 201 -17.57 17.52 2.90
C ASN A 201 -16.21 17.93 2.35
N THR A 202 -15.60 17.05 1.55
CA THR A 202 -14.21 17.20 1.09
C THR A 202 -14.02 18.32 0.08
N LEU A 203 -15.10 18.80 -0.54
CA LEU A 203 -15.06 19.86 -1.54
C LEU A 203 -15.10 21.27 -0.93
N LEU A 204 -15.34 21.41 0.38
CA LEU A 204 -15.32 22.72 1.04
C LEU A 204 -13.99 23.41 0.83
N VAL A 205 -14.04 24.72 0.65
CA VAL A 205 -12.84 25.55 0.64
C VAL A 205 -12.12 25.37 1.98
N PRO A 206 -10.78 25.16 1.99
CA PRO A 206 -10.01 25.05 3.23
C PRO A 206 -10.30 26.23 4.16
N SER A 207 -10.77 25.96 5.38
CA SER A 207 -11.16 26.99 6.35
C SER A 207 -10.70 26.64 7.76
N PRO A 208 -10.29 27.64 8.57
CA PRO A 208 -10.11 27.42 9.99
C PRO A 208 -11.44 27.17 10.70
N ILE A 209 -11.38 26.58 11.89
CA ILE A 209 -12.52 26.49 12.79
C ILE A 209 -12.81 27.90 13.34
N PRO A 210 -14.04 28.44 13.20
CA PRO A 210 -14.34 29.80 13.66
C PRO A 210 -14.25 29.93 15.18
N GLU A 211 -13.50 30.92 15.67
CA GLU A 211 -13.42 31.26 17.11
C GLU A 211 -14.79 31.55 17.74
N ASP A 212 -15.72 32.05 16.92
CA ASP A 212 -17.08 32.34 17.34
C ASP A 212 -17.88 31.09 17.74
N PHE A 213 -17.42 29.88 17.38
CA PHE A 213 -18.06 28.63 17.82
C PHE A 213 -18.08 28.49 19.34
N ARG A 214 -17.25 29.24 20.08
CA ARG A 214 -17.34 29.41 21.55
C ARG A 214 -18.74 29.81 22.04
N LYS A 215 -19.58 30.42 21.19
CA LYS A 215 -20.96 30.85 21.51
C LYS A 215 -21.93 29.67 21.61
N LEU A 216 -21.59 28.50 21.04
CA LEU A 216 -22.43 27.29 21.01
C LEU A 216 -22.44 26.56 22.37
N LYS A 217 -22.83 27.24 23.45
CA LYS A 217 -22.68 26.73 24.83
C LYS A 217 -23.47 25.45 25.14
N LYS A 218 -24.45 25.08 24.31
CA LYS A 218 -25.23 23.83 24.44
C LYS A 218 -24.71 22.68 23.56
N LEU A 219 -23.65 22.91 22.78
CA LEU A 219 -23.13 21.92 21.85
C LEU A 219 -22.58 20.72 22.62
N LYS A 220 -23.11 19.53 22.31
CA LYS A 220 -22.72 18.24 22.88
C LYS A 220 -21.94 17.40 21.89
N TYR A 221 -22.29 17.49 20.61
CA TYR A 221 -21.75 16.65 19.57
C TYR A 221 -21.27 17.50 18.40
N MET A 222 -19.97 17.47 18.13
CA MET A 222 -19.33 18.13 17.00
C MET A 222 -18.56 17.11 16.18
N TRP A 223 -19.01 16.89 14.94
CA TRP A 223 -18.40 15.93 14.02
C TRP A 223 -18.07 16.58 12.68
N MET A 224 -16.77 16.78 12.43
CA MET A 224 -16.22 17.45 11.26
C MET A 224 -15.03 16.67 10.67
N THR A 225 -15.10 15.34 10.69
CA THR A 225 -14.10 14.47 10.06
C THR A 225 -14.03 14.76 8.57
N LYS A 226 -12.83 14.91 8.01
CA LYS A 226 -12.65 15.05 6.55
C LYS A 226 -13.49 16.18 5.94
N SER A 227 -13.43 17.35 6.57
CA SER A 227 -14.19 18.56 6.22
C SER A 227 -13.30 19.71 5.74
N ASN A 228 -12.07 19.39 5.32
CA ASN A 228 -11.05 20.33 4.83
C ASN A 228 -10.68 21.44 5.84
N LEU A 229 -10.69 21.13 7.13
CA LEU A 229 -10.29 22.09 8.17
C LEU A 229 -8.78 22.31 8.16
N ILE A 230 -8.36 23.57 8.28
CA ILE A 230 -6.94 24.01 8.34
C ILE A 230 -6.70 24.88 9.57
N GLY A 231 -5.45 25.30 9.79
CA GLY A 231 -5.09 26.17 10.91
C GLY A 231 -5.05 25.42 12.24
N GLU A 232 -4.99 26.16 13.34
CA GLU A 232 -4.93 25.59 14.68
C GLU A 232 -6.32 25.24 15.22
N ILE A 233 -6.38 24.34 16.21
CA ILE A 233 -7.59 24.10 16.99
C ILE A 233 -7.76 25.27 17.96
N PRO A 234 -8.85 26.06 17.88
CA PRO A 234 -9.07 27.21 18.77
C PRO A 234 -9.06 26.84 20.26
N GLU A 235 -8.34 27.60 21.08
CA GLU A 235 -8.37 27.47 22.55
C GLU A 235 -9.80 27.62 23.09
N SER A 236 -10.60 28.46 22.41
CA SER A 236 -11.99 28.79 22.75
C SER A 236 -12.96 27.61 22.67
N LEU A 237 -12.61 26.52 21.96
CA LEU A 237 -13.38 25.26 22.00
C LEU A 237 -13.39 24.64 23.40
N SER A 238 -12.40 24.96 24.24
CA SER A 238 -12.35 24.55 25.65
C SER A 238 -13.43 25.23 26.51
N GLU A 239 -14.12 26.23 25.99
CA GLU A 239 -15.26 26.87 26.67
C GLU A 239 -16.60 26.15 26.43
N LEU A 240 -16.63 25.10 25.60
CA LEU A 240 -17.83 24.32 25.29
C LEU A 240 -18.07 23.25 26.36
N LEU A 241 -18.47 23.67 27.55
CA LEU A 241 -18.56 22.82 28.73
C LEU A 241 -19.57 21.66 28.60
N SER A 242 -20.53 21.76 27.67
CA SER A 242 -21.49 20.70 27.36
C SER A 242 -20.96 19.65 26.37
N LEU A 243 -19.77 19.83 25.81
CA LEU A 243 -19.25 18.96 24.76
C LEU A 243 -18.97 17.55 25.29
N GLU A 244 -19.57 16.55 24.64
CA GLU A 244 -19.47 15.13 24.94
C GLU A 244 -18.69 14.36 23.87
N HIS A 245 -18.72 14.83 22.62
CA HIS A 245 -18.02 14.21 21.50
C HIS A 245 -17.45 15.29 20.59
N LEU A 246 -16.13 15.24 20.39
CA LEU A 246 -15.39 16.09 19.46
C LEU A 246 -14.61 15.21 18.49
N ASP A 247 -14.97 15.28 17.22
CA ASP A 247 -14.25 14.60 16.14
C ASP A 247 -13.88 15.59 15.04
N LEU A 248 -12.58 15.86 14.95
CA LEU A 248 -11.93 16.72 13.96
C LEU A 248 -10.89 15.93 13.13
N SER A 249 -11.02 14.61 13.10
CA SER A 249 -10.06 13.71 12.46
C SER A 249 -10.00 13.86 10.93
N SER A 250 -8.92 13.36 10.31
CA SER A 250 -8.75 13.36 8.85
C SER A 250 -8.84 14.76 8.21
N ASN A 251 -8.26 15.79 8.83
CA ASN A 251 -8.20 17.15 8.32
C ASN A 251 -6.72 17.60 8.17
N ASN A 252 -6.51 18.89 7.89
CA ASN A 252 -5.19 19.51 7.75
C ASN A 252 -4.88 20.46 8.93
N LEU A 253 -5.37 20.14 10.13
CA LEU A 253 -5.16 20.96 11.33
C LEU A 253 -3.69 20.90 11.77
N ILE A 254 -3.15 22.04 12.19
CA ILE A 254 -1.76 22.24 12.64
C ILE A 254 -1.72 22.77 14.09
N GLY A 255 -0.51 23.03 14.61
CA GLY A 255 -0.32 23.60 15.94
C GLY A 255 -0.46 22.58 17.06
N SER A 256 -0.49 23.06 18.30
CA SER A 256 -0.61 22.20 19.50
C SER A 256 -2.06 21.85 19.84
N ILE A 257 -2.27 20.74 20.54
CA ILE A 257 -3.58 20.40 21.10
C ILE A 257 -3.87 21.34 22.30
N PRO A 258 -4.97 22.12 22.29
CA PRO A 258 -5.29 23.01 23.40
C PRO A 258 -5.48 22.25 24.71
N ALA A 259 -4.78 22.67 25.76
CA ALA A 259 -4.80 22.00 27.05
C ALA A 259 -6.19 22.01 27.71
N GLY A 260 -7.00 23.03 27.42
CA GLY A 260 -8.36 23.15 27.93
C GLY A 260 -9.30 22.02 27.46
N LEU A 261 -9.05 21.38 26.31
CA LEU A 261 -9.85 20.23 25.84
C LEU A 261 -9.78 19.05 26.82
N PHE A 262 -8.61 18.81 27.42
CA PHE A 262 -8.41 17.79 28.46
C PHE A 262 -8.96 18.22 29.83
N SER A 263 -9.62 19.37 29.94
CA SER A 263 -10.33 19.82 31.14
C SER A 263 -11.86 19.74 31.04
N LEU A 264 -12.40 19.41 29.86
CA LEU A 264 -13.84 19.31 29.61
C LEU A 264 -14.44 18.07 30.31
N GLN A 265 -15.15 18.29 31.43
CA GLN A 265 -15.65 17.19 32.27
C GLN A 265 -16.69 16.30 31.59
N ASN A 266 -17.45 16.82 30.63
CA ASN A 266 -18.48 16.04 29.92
C ASN A 266 -17.93 15.29 28.70
N LEU A 267 -16.67 15.54 28.30
CA LEU A 267 -16.10 14.98 27.09
C LEU A 267 -15.86 13.47 27.25
N ASN A 268 -16.52 12.69 26.40
CA ASN A 268 -16.42 11.24 26.35
C ASN A 268 -15.50 10.77 25.22
N ASN A 269 -15.57 11.44 24.06
CA ASN A 269 -14.82 11.04 22.87
C ASN A 269 -14.03 12.23 22.32
N LEU A 270 -12.73 12.02 22.11
CA LEU A 270 -11.83 12.99 21.49
C LEU A 270 -11.08 12.32 20.34
N PHE A 271 -11.42 12.68 19.11
CA PHE A 271 -10.82 12.15 17.89
C PHE A 271 -10.16 13.27 17.09
N LEU A 272 -8.83 13.27 17.09
CA LEU A 272 -7.98 14.24 16.39
C LEU A 272 -7.00 13.55 15.40
N TYR A 273 -7.18 12.26 15.17
CA TYR A 273 -6.27 11.46 14.36
C TYR A 273 -6.21 11.89 12.89
N GLN A 274 -5.12 11.54 12.19
CA GLN A 274 -4.89 11.92 10.78
C GLN A 274 -5.01 13.44 10.57
N ASN A 275 -4.14 14.19 11.26
CA ASN A 275 -3.96 15.63 11.10
C ASN A 275 -2.45 15.94 11.07
N ARG A 276 -2.07 17.22 11.13
CA ARG A 276 -0.68 17.70 11.19
C ARG A 276 -0.38 18.36 12.56
N LEU A 277 -1.05 17.92 13.63
CA LEU A 277 -0.89 18.46 14.98
C LEU A 277 0.51 18.16 15.52
N SER A 278 1.09 19.09 16.26
CA SER A 278 2.47 19.04 16.77
C SER A 278 2.54 19.44 18.24
N GLY A 279 3.76 19.52 18.81
CA GLY A 279 3.95 19.81 20.24
C GLY A 279 3.73 18.60 21.15
N GLU A 280 3.62 18.83 22.45
CA GLU A 280 3.40 17.78 23.46
C GLU A 280 1.90 17.53 23.71
N ILE A 281 1.56 16.31 24.16
CA ILE A 281 0.23 16.04 24.72
C ILE A 281 0.10 16.78 26.07
N PRO A 282 -0.97 17.55 26.31
CA PRO A 282 -1.18 18.27 27.57
C PRO A 282 -1.05 17.39 28.83
N LYS A 283 -0.21 17.82 29.76
CA LYS A 283 0.16 17.04 30.95
C LYS A 283 -0.96 16.92 31.98
N SER A 284 -1.75 17.98 32.17
CA SER A 284 -2.85 17.96 33.14
C SER A 284 -4.12 17.48 32.46
N ILE A 285 -4.58 16.29 32.85
CA ILE A 285 -5.81 15.70 32.32
C ILE A 285 -6.86 15.67 33.44
N ARG A 286 -7.93 16.44 33.25
CA ARG A 286 -9.05 16.55 34.20
C ARG A 286 -10.36 16.04 33.62
N ALA A 287 -10.46 15.80 32.31
CA ALA A 287 -11.65 15.28 31.62
C ALA A 287 -11.95 13.82 32.00
N SER A 288 -12.51 13.64 33.20
CA SER A 288 -12.65 12.34 33.87
C SER A 288 -13.64 11.36 33.21
N ASN A 289 -14.50 11.87 32.32
CA ASN A 289 -15.47 11.05 31.58
C ASN A 289 -14.95 10.52 30.23
N LEU A 290 -13.71 10.82 29.85
CA LEU A 290 -13.12 10.32 28.61
C LEU A 290 -13.16 8.79 28.54
N LEU A 291 -13.78 8.28 27.47
CA LEU A 291 -13.90 6.88 27.11
C LEU A 291 -12.93 6.54 25.98
N ASN A 292 -12.85 7.38 24.95
CA ASN A 292 -12.05 7.15 23.77
C ASN A 292 -11.21 8.37 23.42
N VAL A 293 -9.91 8.17 23.29
CA VAL A 293 -8.94 9.19 22.87
C VAL A 293 -8.14 8.65 21.70
N ASP A 294 -8.24 9.31 20.54
CA ASP A 294 -7.46 9.00 19.36
C ASP A 294 -6.72 10.23 18.84
N LEU A 295 -5.40 10.22 19.03
CA LEU A 295 -4.46 11.27 18.60
C LEU A 295 -3.46 10.72 17.57
N SER A 296 -3.75 9.56 16.98
CA SER A 296 -2.83 8.85 16.09
C SER A 296 -2.58 9.58 14.76
N ALA A 297 -1.53 9.20 14.04
CA ALA A 297 -1.19 9.76 12.73
C ALA A 297 -1.13 11.30 12.72
N ASN A 298 -0.25 11.84 13.56
CA ASN A 298 0.04 13.27 13.71
C ASN A 298 1.56 13.47 13.90
N ASN A 299 1.98 14.71 14.15
CA ASN A 299 3.38 15.10 14.41
C ASN A 299 3.64 15.35 15.92
N LEU A 300 2.91 14.67 16.81
CA LEU A 300 3.01 14.88 18.27
C LEU A 300 4.34 14.36 18.81
N SER A 301 4.90 15.07 19.78
CA SER A 301 6.20 14.82 20.40
C SER A 301 6.10 14.80 21.93
N GLY A 302 7.23 14.69 22.63
CA GLY A 302 7.26 14.60 24.09
C GLY A 302 6.87 13.22 24.61
N THR A 303 6.38 13.15 25.84
CA THR A 303 6.07 11.89 26.54
C THR A 303 4.56 11.66 26.68
N ILE A 304 4.15 10.42 26.89
CA ILE A 304 2.76 10.10 27.27
C ILE A 304 2.52 10.62 28.71
N PRO A 305 1.54 11.51 28.96
CA PRO A 305 1.25 12.02 30.30
C PRO A 305 0.84 10.93 31.30
N GLU A 306 1.42 10.98 32.50
CA GLU A 306 1.06 10.06 33.61
C GLU A 306 -0.42 10.20 34.04
N ASP A 307 -0.99 11.39 33.86
CA ASP A 307 -2.38 11.73 34.18
C ASP A 307 -3.41 10.90 33.38
N PHE A 308 -3.03 10.28 32.25
CA PHE A 308 -3.92 9.35 31.57
C PHE A 308 -4.34 8.18 32.48
N GLY A 309 -3.48 7.76 33.43
CA GLY A 309 -3.81 6.73 34.42
C GLY A 309 -4.92 7.13 35.44
N LYS A 310 -5.27 8.42 35.51
CA LYS A 310 -6.40 8.93 36.31
C LYS A 310 -7.75 8.69 35.64
N LEU A 311 -7.78 8.46 34.32
CA LEU A 311 -9.02 8.27 33.56
C LEU A 311 -9.59 6.86 33.75
N LYS A 312 -10.31 6.64 34.85
CA LYS A 312 -10.82 5.30 35.22
C LYS A 312 -11.87 4.73 34.27
N LYS A 313 -12.49 5.56 33.42
CA LYS A 313 -13.48 5.14 32.41
C LYS A 313 -12.87 4.94 31.02
N LEU A 314 -11.58 5.23 30.84
CA LEU A 314 -10.93 5.16 29.53
C LEU A 314 -10.91 3.73 29.01
N GLN A 315 -11.48 3.52 27.82
CA GLN A 315 -11.58 2.23 27.15
C GLN A 315 -10.56 2.10 26.01
N VAL A 316 -10.36 3.17 25.24
CA VAL A 316 -9.46 3.16 24.08
C VAL A 316 -8.51 4.35 24.11
N LEU A 317 -7.22 4.05 24.00
CA LEU A 317 -6.15 5.04 23.85
C LEU A 317 -5.29 4.70 22.62
N ASN A 318 -5.44 5.51 21.58
CA ASN A 318 -4.69 5.39 20.33
C ASN A 318 -3.77 6.61 20.17
N LEU A 319 -2.46 6.36 20.12
CA LEU A 319 -1.40 7.37 19.97
C LEU A 319 -0.36 6.99 18.89
N PHE A 320 -0.66 5.98 18.06
CA PHE A 320 0.27 5.43 17.09
C PHE A 320 0.62 6.42 15.97
N ALA A 321 1.73 6.16 15.25
CA ALA A 321 2.22 7.00 14.15
C ALA A 321 2.37 8.49 14.55
N ASN A 322 3.27 8.73 15.52
CA ASN A 322 3.66 10.05 16.01
C ASN A 322 5.18 10.05 16.31
N HIS A 323 5.69 11.11 16.93
CA HIS A 323 7.07 11.23 17.42
C HIS A 323 7.17 11.16 18.95
N LEU A 324 6.27 10.42 19.60
CA LEU A 324 6.28 10.27 21.06
C LEU A 324 7.52 9.50 21.52
N SER A 325 8.02 9.87 22.70
CA SER A 325 9.25 9.36 23.30
C SER A 325 9.09 9.15 24.81
N GLY A 326 10.14 8.67 25.48
CA GLY A 326 10.09 8.35 26.91
C GLY A 326 9.34 7.05 27.20
N GLU A 327 9.06 6.82 28.49
CA GLU A 327 8.45 5.57 28.95
C GLU A 327 6.92 5.61 28.89
N ILE A 328 6.31 4.42 28.79
CA ILE A 328 4.86 4.26 28.94
C ILE A 328 4.54 4.31 30.44
N PRO A 329 3.73 5.27 30.93
CA PRO A 329 3.45 5.40 32.36
C PRO A 329 2.84 4.13 32.96
N GLY A 330 3.39 3.68 34.09
CA GLY A 330 2.89 2.50 34.81
C GLY A 330 1.42 2.62 35.22
N SER A 331 0.96 3.85 35.46
CA SER A 331 -0.42 4.19 35.81
C SER A 331 -1.46 3.77 34.76
N LEU A 332 -1.06 3.61 33.49
CA LEU A 332 -1.94 3.13 32.42
C LEU A 332 -2.35 1.66 32.61
N GLY A 333 -1.49 0.85 33.25
CA GLY A 333 -1.82 -0.54 33.60
C GLY A 333 -2.92 -0.65 34.68
N LEU A 334 -3.20 0.44 35.39
CA LEU A 334 -4.17 0.51 36.49
C LEU A 334 -5.57 1.01 36.06
N ILE A 335 -5.81 1.15 34.75
CA ILE A 335 -7.11 1.61 34.23
C ILE A 335 -8.04 0.40 34.10
N PRO A 336 -9.15 0.33 34.86
CA PRO A 336 -9.98 -0.87 34.93
C PRO A 336 -10.79 -1.14 33.64
N GLU A 337 -11.19 -0.08 32.94
CA GLU A 337 -12.04 -0.18 31.74
C GLU A 337 -11.23 -0.27 30.43
N LEU A 338 -9.89 -0.31 30.49
CA LEU A 338 -9.03 -0.27 29.31
C LEU A 338 -9.16 -1.55 28.46
N LYS A 339 -9.61 -1.39 27.22
CA LYS A 339 -9.79 -2.44 26.22
C LYS A 339 -8.75 -2.37 25.11
N GLY A 340 -8.44 -1.17 24.61
CA GLY A 340 -7.52 -0.98 23.49
C GLY A 340 -6.39 -0.02 23.83
N PHE A 341 -5.15 -0.47 23.66
CA PHE A 341 -3.96 0.36 23.82
C PHE A 341 -3.05 0.23 22.59
N ARG A 342 -2.97 1.30 21.80
CA ARG A 342 -2.21 1.34 20.54
C ARG A 342 -1.26 2.52 20.51
N VAL A 343 0.04 2.24 20.47
CA VAL A 343 1.12 3.25 20.49
C VAL A 343 2.23 2.93 19.48
N PHE A 344 1.95 2.05 18.52
CA PHE A 344 2.94 1.63 17.53
C PHE A 344 3.47 2.78 16.67
N ASN A 345 4.63 2.58 16.02
CA ASN A 345 5.27 3.59 15.17
C ASN A 345 5.52 4.93 15.91
N ASN A 346 6.36 4.87 16.95
CA ASN A 346 6.82 5.99 17.75
C ASN A 346 8.29 5.75 18.18
N SER A 347 8.82 6.58 19.08
CA SER A 347 10.16 6.42 19.68
C SER A 347 10.12 6.11 21.18
N LEU A 348 9.09 5.39 21.65
CA LEU A 348 8.90 5.04 23.06
C LEU A 348 9.99 4.07 23.54
N THR A 349 10.42 4.24 24.79
CA THR A 349 11.48 3.49 25.46
C THR A 349 10.99 2.86 26.77
N GLY A 350 11.86 2.14 27.47
CA GLY A 350 11.53 1.54 28.77
C GLY A 350 10.68 0.27 28.64
N ALA A 351 10.25 -0.25 29.79
CA ALA A 351 9.47 -1.48 29.86
C ALA A 351 7.97 -1.22 29.72
N LEU A 352 7.24 -2.22 29.23
CA LEU A 352 5.77 -2.21 29.30
C LEU A 352 5.31 -2.25 30.78
N PRO A 353 4.24 -1.54 31.16
CA PRO A 353 3.66 -1.61 32.49
C PRO A 353 3.30 -3.05 32.87
N GLN A 354 3.85 -3.56 33.98
CA GLN A 354 3.69 -4.96 34.37
C GLN A 354 2.25 -5.33 34.79
N GLU A 355 1.45 -4.34 35.17
CA GLU A 355 0.03 -4.53 35.51
C GLU A 355 -0.91 -4.45 34.30
N LEU A 356 -0.39 -4.22 33.09
CA LEU A 356 -1.22 -4.14 31.89
C LEU A 356 -1.97 -5.46 31.65
N GLY A 357 -3.30 -5.37 31.53
CA GLY A 357 -4.20 -6.52 31.39
C GLY A 357 -4.54 -7.24 32.70
N LEU A 358 -3.92 -6.90 33.83
CA LEU A 358 -4.25 -7.47 35.14
C LEU A 358 -5.59 -6.94 35.67
N HIS A 359 -5.82 -5.63 35.50
CA HIS A 359 -7.00 -4.94 36.04
C HIS A 359 -8.07 -4.66 35.01
N SER A 360 -7.83 -4.98 33.74
CA SER A 360 -8.68 -4.54 32.63
C SER A 360 -9.04 -5.67 31.68
N ASN A 361 -10.15 -5.50 30.99
CA ASN A 361 -10.57 -6.39 29.90
C ASN A 361 -9.82 -6.02 28.61
N LEU A 362 -8.49 -6.17 28.63
CA LEU A 362 -7.65 -5.79 27.51
C LEU A 362 -7.89 -6.69 26.30
N GLU A 363 -8.43 -6.11 25.23
CA GLU A 363 -8.75 -6.79 23.97
C GLU A 363 -7.63 -6.66 22.94
N ALA A 364 -6.92 -5.53 22.90
CA ALA A 364 -5.87 -5.27 21.91
C ALA A 364 -4.66 -4.53 22.51
N LEU A 365 -3.46 -5.09 22.27
CA LEU A 365 -2.18 -4.47 22.59
C LEU A 365 -1.32 -4.34 21.33
N GLU A 366 -1.11 -3.10 20.87
CA GLU A 366 -0.32 -2.82 19.66
C GLU A 366 0.76 -1.77 19.95
N VAL A 367 2.00 -2.22 20.08
CA VAL A 367 3.16 -1.43 20.53
C VAL A 367 4.37 -1.56 19.61
N SER A 368 4.18 -2.11 18.41
CA SER A 368 5.24 -2.38 17.44
C SER A 368 5.97 -1.11 16.98
N MET A 369 7.15 -1.27 16.36
CA MET A 369 7.92 -0.16 15.79
C MET A 369 8.21 0.95 16.82
N ASN A 370 8.85 0.56 17.92
CA ASN A 370 9.29 1.45 19.01
C ASN A 370 10.68 0.98 19.50
N LYS A 371 11.15 1.53 20.62
CA LYS A 371 12.42 1.16 21.29
C LYS A 371 12.16 0.53 22.67
N LEU A 372 11.02 -0.14 22.85
CA LEU A 372 10.61 -0.74 24.12
C LEU A 372 11.53 -1.90 24.50
N ASN A 373 11.77 -2.09 25.79
CA ASN A 373 12.62 -3.14 26.35
C ASN A 373 11.92 -3.91 27.49
N GLY A 374 12.65 -4.79 28.17
CA GLY A 374 12.06 -5.64 29.23
C GLY A 374 11.16 -6.74 28.67
N SER A 375 10.36 -7.37 29.53
CA SER A 375 9.49 -8.49 29.17
C SER A 375 8.05 -8.07 28.90
N LEU A 376 7.31 -8.91 28.16
CA LEU A 376 5.86 -8.79 28.08
C LEU A 376 5.24 -8.98 29.48
N PRO A 377 4.21 -8.19 29.86
CA PRO A 377 3.53 -8.33 31.14
C PRO A 377 2.92 -9.73 31.34
N GLU A 378 3.00 -10.27 32.57
CA GLU A 378 2.59 -11.66 32.84
C GLU A 378 1.07 -11.89 32.67
N HIS A 379 0.28 -10.84 32.88
CA HIS A 379 -1.17 -10.92 33.02
C HIS A 379 -1.96 -10.32 31.85
N LEU A 380 -1.33 -10.14 30.67
CA LEU A 380 -1.96 -9.52 29.50
C LEU A 380 -3.34 -10.11 29.12
N CYS A 381 -3.53 -11.42 29.28
CA CYS A 381 -4.80 -12.11 28.99
C CYS A 381 -5.47 -12.68 30.25
N LYS A 382 -5.32 -12.02 31.42
CA LYS A 382 -5.91 -12.50 32.68
C LYS A 382 -7.42 -12.73 32.60
N ASN A 383 -8.14 -11.83 31.94
CA ASN A 383 -9.59 -11.89 31.79
C ASN A 383 -10.05 -12.64 30.52
N GLY A 384 -9.12 -13.23 29.75
CA GLY A 384 -9.47 -14.12 28.64
C GLY A 384 -10.10 -13.43 27.42
N VAL A 385 -9.99 -12.11 27.27
CA VAL A 385 -10.59 -11.33 26.17
C VAL A 385 -9.58 -10.81 25.14
N LEU A 386 -8.28 -11.03 25.35
CA LEU A 386 -7.22 -10.52 24.49
C LEU A 386 -7.23 -11.19 23.11
N GLN A 387 -7.42 -10.38 22.07
CA GLN A 387 -7.52 -10.83 20.69
C GLN A 387 -6.18 -10.87 19.97
N GLY A 388 -5.21 -10.05 20.37
CA GLY A 388 -3.89 -10.04 19.72
C GLY A 388 -2.81 -9.34 20.53
N VAL A 389 -1.58 -9.82 20.36
CA VAL A 389 -0.36 -9.17 20.87
C VAL A 389 0.51 -8.80 19.68
N VAL A 390 0.65 -7.51 19.40
CA VAL A 390 1.42 -6.97 18.28
C VAL A 390 2.53 -6.07 18.83
N ALA A 391 3.76 -6.58 18.84
CA ALA A 391 4.91 -5.91 19.45
C ALA A 391 6.20 -6.06 18.64
N PHE A 392 6.10 -6.35 17.34
CA PHE A 392 7.24 -6.53 16.45
C PHE A 392 8.12 -5.27 16.34
N SER A 393 9.40 -5.44 15.98
CA SER A 393 10.38 -4.36 15.80
C SER A 393 10.50 -3.47 17.05
N ASN A 394 10.95 -4.08 18.14
CA ASN A 394 11.29 -3.45 19.42
C ASN A 394 12.58 -4.09 19.98
N ASN A 395 12.96 -3.76 21.21
CA ASN A 395 14.04 -4.41 21.95
C ASN A 395 13.49 -5.23 23.14
N LEU A 396 12.27 -5.78 23.02
CA LEU A 396 11.65 -6.60 24.05
C LEU A 396 12.42 -7.92 24.21
N SER A 397 12.42 -8.46 25.42
CA SER A 397 13.26 -9.60 25.81
C SER A 397 12.56 -10.52 26.81
N GLY A 398 13.26 -11.55 27.26
CA GLY A 398 12.71 -12.54 28.20
C GLY A 398 11.87 -13.62 27.51
N LYS A 399 11.09 -14.35 28.32
CA LYS A 399 10.22 -15.46 27.86
C LYS A 399 8.80 -14.97 27.62
N LEU A 400 8.04 -15.69 26.79
CA LEU A 400 6.60 -15.42 26.66
C LEU A 400 5.86 -15.79 27.95
N PRO A 401 4.92 -14.96 28.41
CA PRO A 401 4.08 -15.27 29.57
C PRO A 401 3.28 -16.56 29.36
N LYS A 402 3.27 -17.43 30.37
CA LYS A 402 2.50 -18.69 30.34
C LYS A 402 1.00 -18.45 30.15
N GLY A 403 0.48 -17.32 30.65
CA GLY A 403 -0.91 -16.92 30.51
C GLY A 403 -1.39 -16.80 29.06
N LEU A 404 -0.51 -16.46 28.12
CA LEU A 404 -0.85 -16.39 26.69
C LEU A 404 -1.25 -17.75 26.13
N GLY A 405 -0.67 -18.85 26.64
CA GLY A 405 -1.03 -20.21 26.22
C GLY A 405 -2.43 -20.66 26.65
N ASN A 406 -3.08 -19.93 27.56
CA ASN A 406 -4.46 -20.22 28.01
C ASN A 406 -5.48 -19.23 27.39
N CYS A 407 -5.05 -18.32 26.53
CA CYS A 407 -5.84 -17.21 26.02
C CYS A 407 -6.69 -17.62 24.80
N ARG A 408 -7.89 -18.17 25.03
CA ARG A 408 -8.74 -18.75 23.96
C ARG A 408 -9.23 -17.76 22.89
N THR A 409 -9.24 -16.46 23.21
CA THR A 409 -9.67 -15.38 22.32
C THR A 409 -8.57 -14.88 21.39
N LEU A 410 -7.32 -15.30 21.62
CA LEU A 410 -6.16 -14.85 20.87
C LEU A 410 -6.24 -15.32 19.40
N ARG A 411 -6.10 -14.36 18.49
CA ARG A 411 -6.15 -14.54 17.03
C ARG A 411 -4.80 -14.37 16.38
N THR A 412 -3.92 -13.54 16.95
CA THR A 412 -2.61 -13.23 16.38
C THR A 412 -1.55 -12.97 17.44
N VAL A 413 -0.33 -13.43 17.20
CA VAL A 413 0.88 -13.11 17.98
C VAL A 413 1.96 -12.67 17.01
N GLN A 414 2.34 -11.39 17.07
CA GLN A 414 3.34 -10.80 16.18
C GLN A 414 4.45 -10.13 17.00
N LEU A 415 5.56 -10.84 17.15
CA LEU A 415 6.69 -10.48 18.01
C LEU A 415 8.02 -10.44 17.24
N SER A 416 7.98 -10.48 15.91
CA SER A 416 9.16 -10.52 15.06
C SER A 416 10.13 -9.35 15.34
N ASN A 417 11.42 -9.53 15.11
CA ASN A 417 12.49 -8.55 15.31
C ASN A 417 12.51 -7.97 16.74
N ASN A 418 12.80 -8.85 17.69
CA ASN A 418 12.97 -8.53 19.11
C ASN A 418 14.12 -9.38 19.69
N ASN A 419 14.29 -9.37 21.01
CA ASN A 419 15.28 -10.14 21.73
C ASN A 419 14.64 -11.19 22.67
N PHE A 420 13.47 -11.74 22.29
CA PHE A 420 12.81 -12.78 23.09
C PHE A 420 13.59 -14.09 23.06
N SER A 421 13.45 -14.89 24.11
CA SER A 421 14.18 -16.14 24.28
C SER A 421 13.37 -17.21 25.03
N GLY A 422 13.92 -18.43 25.08
CA GLY A 422 13.28 -19.57 25.72
C GLY A 422 12.21 -20.22 24.85
N GLU A 423 11.45 -21.13 25.45
CA GLU A 423 10.44 -21.92 24.75
C GLU A 423 9.09 -21.20 24.64
N ILE A 424 8.36 -21.51 23.58
CA ILE A 424 6.98 -21.07 23.38
C ILE A 424 6.06 -21.85 24.33
N PRO A 425 5.18 -21.18 25.11
CA PRO A 425 4.24 -21.86 26.00
C PRO A 425 3.42 -22.92 25.24
N PRO A 426 3.37 -24.19 25.69
CA PRO A 426 2.75 -25.27 24.93
C PRO A 426 1.28 -25.02 24.53
N GLY A 427 0.50 -24.37 25.39
CA GLY A 427 -0.89 -24.02 25.09
C GLY A 427 -1.05 -22.99 23.95
N LEU A 428 -0.02 -22.19 23.67
CA LEU A 428 -0.08 -21.19 22.61
C LEU A 428 -0.14 -21.85 21.23
N TRP A 429 0.55 -22.98 21.06
CA TRP A 429 0.52 -23.77 19.84
C TRP A 429 -0.88 -24.28 19.50
N THR A 430 -1.71 -24.59 20.50
CA THR A 430 -3.01 -25.28 20.34
C THR A 430 -4.21 -24.38 20.63
N THR A 431 -4.00 -23.07 20.85
CA THR A 431 -5.05 -22.11 21.17
C THR A 431 -6.05 -21.95 20.02
N PHE A 432 -7.32 -22.34 20.26
CA PHE A 432 -8.34 -22.56 19.23
C PHE A 432 -8.49 -21.45 18.18
N ASN A 433 -8.57 -20.17 18.55
CA ASN A 433 -8.83 -19.09 17.58
C ASN A 433 -7.58 -18.53 16.90
N LEU A 434 -6.39 -19.02 17.23
CA LEU A 434 -5.13 -18.47 16.76
C LEU A 434 -4.94 -18.71 15.26
N SER A 435 -4.82 -17.62 14.50
CA SER A 435 -4.73 -17.63 13.04
C SER A 435 -3.31 -17.36 12.50
N SER A 436 -2.50 -16.64 13.27
CA SER A 436 -1.15 -16.23 12.87
C SER A 436 -0.19 -16.17 14.06
N ILE A 437 0.99 -16.77 13.88
CA ILE A 437 2.15 -16.67 14.77
C ILE A 437 3.33 -16.15 13.94
N MET A 438 3.87 -14.99 14.30
CA MET A 438 5.03 -14.37 13.67
C MET A 438 6.07 -14.00 14.72
N LEU A 439 7.18 -14.72 14.75
CA LEU A 439 8.22 -14.68 15.78
C LEU A 439 9.62 -14.50 15.19
N ASP A 440 9.73 -14.12 13.92
CA ASP A 440 10.99 -14.05 13.17
C ASP A 440 12.04 -13.18 13.86
N GLY A 441 13.33 -13.48 13.70
CA GLY A 441 14.40 -12.62 14.20
C GLY A 441 14.39 -12.46 15.71
N ASN A 442 14.39 -13.58 16.44
CA ASN A 442 14.42 -13.65 17.90
C ASN A 442 15.43 -14.75 18.35
N SER A 443 15.43 -15.09 19.64
CA SER A 443 16.22 -16.18 20.22
C SER A 443 15.34 -17.29 20.82
N PHE A 444 14.14 -17.52 20.29
CA PHE A 444 13.27 -18.61 20.74
C PHE A 444 13.89 -19.98 20.49
N SER A 445 13.62 -20.92 21.38
CA SER A 445 14.14 -22.29 21.36
C SER A 445 13.03 -23.31 21.62
N GLY A 446 13.38 -24.59 21.56
CA GLY A 446 12.45 -25.70 21.80
C GLY A 446 12.15 -26.48 20.52
N GLU A 447 11.42 -27.58 20.69
CA GLU A 447 10.94 -28.41 19.58
C GLU A 447 9.60 -27.88 19.03
N LEU A 448 9.29 -28.21 17.77
CA LEU A 448 7.99 -27.92 17.17
C LEU A 448 6.92 -28.90 17.69
N PRO A 449 5.67 -28.44 17.92
CA PRO A 449 4.62 -29.26 18.51
C PRO A 449 4.02 -30.26 17.51
N ASP A 450 3.54 -31.41 17.96
CA ASP A 450 2.83 -32.38 17.11
C ASP A 450 1.53 -31.84 16.50
N SER A 451 0.90 -30.86 17.16
CA SER A 451 -0.35 -30.24 16.73
C SER A 451 -0.29 -28.73 16.85
N LEU A 452 -0.95 -28.07 15.90
CA LEU A 452 -1.17 -26.62 15.89
C LEU A 452 -2.65 -26.34 16.09
N SER A 453 -2.96 -25.09 16.41
CA SER A 453 -4.32 -24.60 16.45
C SER A 453 -5.00 -24.87 15.12
N TRP A 454 -6.25 -25.31 15.17
CA TRP A 454 -7.00 -25.64 13.97
C TRP A 454 -7.13 -24.44 13.04
N ASN A 455 -7.21 -23.20 13.54
CA ASN A 455 -7.37 -22.01 12.70
C ASN A 455 -6.04 -21.42 12.21
N LEU A 456 -4.90 -22.03 12.55
CA LEU A 456 -3.59 -21.45 12.27
C LEU A 456 -3.26 -21.54 10.77
N SER A 457 -3.18 -20.37 10.14
CA SER A 457 -2.90 -20.21 8.71
C SER A 457 -1.46 -19.79 8.42
N ARG A 458 -0.81 -19.08 9.34
CA ARG A 458 0.57 -18.59 9.19
C ARG A 458 1.42 -18.90 10.41
N LEU A 459 2.54 -19.58 10.18
CA LEU A 459 3.61 -19.80 11.14
C LEU A 459 4.93 -19.29 10.56
N ALA A 460 5.42 -18.16 11.08
CA ALA A 460 6.69 -17.56 10.71
C ALA A 460 7.61 -17.49 11.93
N ILE A 461 8.71 -18.24 11.90
CA ILE A 461 9.66 -18.43 12.99
C ILE A 461 11.11 -18.39 12.47
N ASN A 462 11.36 -17.67 11.37
CA ASN A 462 12.69 -17.56 10.78
C ASN A 462 13.69 -16.97 11.79
N ASP A 463 14.98 -17.25 11.60
CA ASP A 463 16.07 -16.63 12.35
C ASP A 463 15.88 -16.76 13.87
N ASN A 464 15.77 -18.01 14.34
CA ASN A 464 15.60 -18.38 15.75
C ASN A 464 16.49 -19.59 16.10
N LYS A 465 16.27 -20.22 17.26
CA LYS A 465 17.03 -21.37 17.78
C LYS A 465 16.13 -22.60 17.99
N PHE A 466 15.04 -22.74 17.22
CA PHE A 466 14.21 -23.95 17.26
C PHE A 466 15.03 -25.16 16.82
N TRP A 467 14.96 -26.25 17.57
CA TRP A 467 15.77 -27.45 17.38
C TRP A 467 14.88 -28.70 17.35
N GLY A 468 15.49 -29.87 17.19
CA GLY A 468 14.76 -31.14 17.11
C GLY A 468 14.30 -31.43 15.69
N GLN A 469 13.30 -32.29 15.54
CA GLN A 469 12.77 -32.69 14.23
C GLN A 469 11.46 -31.96 13.94
N ILE A 470 11.12 -31.82 12.66
CA ILE A 470 9.73 -31.52 12.28
C ILE A 470 8.91 -32.78 12.61
N PRO A 471 7.82 -32.68 13.40
CA PRO A 471 7.11 -33.84 13.93
C PRO A 471 6.51 -34.72 12.83
N GLN A 472 6.33 -36.01 13.09
CA GLN A 472 5.77 -36.92 12.09
C GLN A 472 4.26 -36.66 11.85
N ASN A 473 3.55 -36.17 12.87
CA ASN A 473 2.12 -35.91 12.80
C ASN A 473 1.77 -34.51 12.24
N VAL A 474 2.69 -33.87 11.49
CA VAL A 474 2.46 -32.57 10.83
C VAL A 474 1.25 -32.54 9.89
N SER A 475 0.76 -33.69 9.42
CA SER A 475 -0.50 -33.80 8.68
C SER A 475 -1.72 -33.27 9.46
N ALA A 476 -1.61 -33.11 10.78
CA ALA A 476 -2.62 -32.45 11.61
C ALA A 476 -2.71 -30.93 11.38
N TRP A 477 -1.70 -30.29 10.77
CA TRP A 477 -1.62 -28.84 10.54
C TRP A 477 -2.45 -28.39 9.32
N ARG A 478 -3.69 -28.87 9.21
CA ARG A 478 -4.48 -28.88 7.96
C ARG A 478 -4.74 -27.51 7.34
N ASN A 479 -4.89 -26.48 8.17
CA ASN A 479 -5.23 -25.12 7.72
C ASN A 479 -4.02 -24.23 7.49
N LEU A 480 -2.80 -24.77 7.62
CA LEU A 480 -1.57 -24.00 7.44
C LEU A 480 -1.38 -23.64 5.96
N ILE A 481 -1.28 -22.34 5.68
CA ILE A 481 -1.07 -21.76 4.35
C ILE A 481 0.40 -21.35 4.17
N VAL A 482 1.02 -20.82 5.23
CA VAL A 482 2.41 -20.34 5.20
C VAL A 482 3.18 -20.95 6.37
N PHE A 483 4.28 -21.63 6.06
CA PHE A 483 5.25 -22.10 7.03
C PHE A 483 6.66 -21.64 6.67
N GLU A 484 7.20 -20.74 7.49
CA GLU A 484 8.53 -20.17 7.33
C GLU A 484 9.35 -20.42 8.61
N ALA A 485 10.42 -21.21 8.51
CA ALA A 485 11.28 -21.58 9.63
C ALA A 485 12.76 -21.62 9.22
N SER A 486 13.18 -20.68 8.37
CA SER A 486 14.56 -20.59 7.90
C SER A 486 15.53 -20.24 9.02
N ASN A 487 16.80 -20.59 8.84
CA ASN A 487 17.90 -20.25 9.73
C ASN A 487 17.61 -20.62 11.19
N ASN A 488 17.22 -21.87 11.41
CA ASN A 488 17.02 -22.49 12.72
C ASN A 488 17.96 -23.71 12.88
N LEU A 489 17.77 -24.49 13.94
CA LEU A 489 18.52 -25.71 14.24
C LEU A 489 17.68 -26.97 13.96
N LEU A 490 16.65 -26.89 13.11
CA LEU A 490 15.77 -28.02 12.79
C LEU A 490 16.57 -29.12 12.09
N SER A 491 16.31 -30.37 12.44
CA SER A 491 17.07 -31.55 12.05
C SER A 491 16.16 -32.74 11.74
N GLY A 492 16.72 -33.94 11.55
CA GLY A 492 15.95 -35.14 11.22
C GLY A 492 15.59 -35.24 9.74
N LYS A 493 14.64 -36.12 9.42
CA LYS A 493 14.16 -36.35 8.05
C LYS A 493 13.04 -35.38 7.68
N PHE A 494 12.89 -35.07 6.40
CA PHE A 494 11.69 -34.38 5.90
C PHE A 494 10.46 -35.30 6.09
N PRO A 495 9.41 -34.88 6.83
CA PRO A 495 8.27 -35.74 7.13
C PRO A 495 7.24 -35.80 6.00
N ASP A 496 6.77 -37.01 5.67
CA ASP A 496 5.78 -37.25 4.62
C ASP A 496 4.47 -36.49 4.84
N GLY A 497 4.06 -36.30 6.10
CA GLY A 497 2.86 -35.56 6.44
C GLY A 497 2.87 -34.09 5.96
N LEU A 498 4.05 -33.45 5.89
CA LEU A 498 4.17 -32.06 5.45
C LEU A 498 3.86 -31.92 3.96
N ALA A 499 4.16 -32.97 3.19
CA ALA A 499 3.85 -33.09 1.77
C ALA A 499 2.35 -33.29 1.47
N SER A 500 1.52 -33.45 2.50
CA SER A 500 0.07 -33.71 2.37
C SER A 500 -0.81 -32.56 2.86
N LEU A 501 -0.23 -31.39 3.16
CA LEU A 501 -0.99 -30.23 3.61
C LEU A 501 -1.74 -29.56 2.44
N PRO A 502 -3.09 -29.49 2.48
CA PRO A 502 -3.89 -29.13 1.31
C PRO A 502 -3.80 -27.64 0.94
N HIS A 503 -3.69 -26.76 1.94
CA HIS A 503 -3.73 -25.31 1.77
C HIS A 503 -2.34 -24.66 1.75
N LEU A 504 -1.26 -25.44 1.91
CA LEU A 504 0.09 -24.90 2.01
C LEU A 504 0.52 -24.27 0.69
N THR A 505 0.76 -22.97 0.69
CA THR A 505 1.22 -22.20 -0.49
C THR A 505 2.70 -21.86 -0.39
N THR A 506 3.23 -21.70 0.82
CA THR A 506 4.61 -21.25 1.06
C THR A 506 5.25 -22.14 2.13
N LEU A 507 6.34 -22.81 1.73
CA LEU A 507 7.16 -23.62 2.61
C LEU A 507 8.63 -23.19 2.49
N VAL A 508 9.16 -22.58 3.55
CA VAL A 508 10.54 -22.07 3.58
C VAL A 508 11.26 -22.62 4.81
N LEU A 509 12.16 -23.58 4.58
CA LEU A 509 12.94 -24.28 5.61
C LEU A 509 14.45 -24.11 5.40
N SER A 510 14.86 -23.04 4.72
CA SER A 510 16.25 -22.85 4.30
C SER A 510 17.21 -22.66 5.46
N GLY A 511 18.46 -23.10 5.35
CA GLY A 511 19.47 -22.87 6.40
C GLY A 511 19.20 -23.64 7.70
N ASN A 512 18.78 -24.91 7.59
CA ASN A 512 18.58 -25.82 8.71
C ASN A 512 19.52 -27.04 8.58
N GLN A 513 19.28 -28.09 9.36
CA GLN A 513 20.03 -29.35 9.37
C GLN A 513 19.18 -30.55 8.92
N LEU A 514 18.14 -30.33 8.10
CA LEU A 514 17.28 -31.39 7.58
C LEU A 514 18.07 -32.36 6.71
N SER A 515 17.77 -33.64 6.81
CA SER A 515 18.53 -34.75 6.21
C SER A 515 17.60 -35.83 5.64
N GLY A 516 18.17 -36.95 5.17
CA GLY A 516 17.38 -38.01 4.55
C GLY A 516 17.02 -37.70 3.11
N GLN A 517 15.98 -38.35 2.58
CA GLN A 517 15.51 -38.19 1.20
C GLN A 517 14.16 -37.48 1.19
N LEU A 518 13.84 -36.79 0.10
CA LEU A 518 12.51 -36.24 -0.11
C LEU A 518 11.53 -37.36 -0.51
N PRO A 519 10.32 -37.42 0.08
CA PRO A 519 9.35 -38.45 -0.24
C PRO A 519 8.64 -38.18 -1.58
N THR A 520 8.12 -39.24 -2.20
CA THR A 520 7.33 -39.14 -3.44
C THR A 520 5.96 -38.50 -3.21
N THR A 521 5.48 -38.45 -1.97
CA THR A 521 4.23 -37.79 -1.58
C THR A 521 4.24 -36.28 -1.80
N ILE A 522 5.40 -35.67 -2.06
CA ILE A 522 5.53 -34.26 -2.44
C ILE A 522 4.62 -33.85 -3.59
N GLY A 523 4.34 -34.76 -4.53
CA GLY A 523 3.41 -34.47 -5.63
C GLY A 523 1.96 -34.24 -5.21
N SER A 524 1.61 -34.44 -3.93
CA SER A 524 0.25 -34.27 -3.40
C SER A 524 -0.10 -32.83 -2.98
N TRP A 525 0.84 -31.87 -3.04
CA TRP A 525 0.50 -30.49 -2.74
C TRP A 525 -0.38 -29.86 -3.83
N GLU A 526 -1.59 -29.44 -3.44
CA GLU A 526 -2.55 -28.83 -4.38
C GLU A 526 -2.29 -27.33 -4.58
N SER A 527 -1.83 -26.64 -3.54
CA SER A 527 -1.75 -25.17 -3.50
C SER A 527 -0.32 -24.62 -3.47
N LEU A 528 0.70 -25.47 -3.40
CA LEU A 528 2.08 -25.02 -3.13
C LEU A 528 2.64 -24.17 -4.27
N ASN A 529 3.06 -22.96 -3.93
CA ASN A 529 3.61 -21.98 -4.85
C ASN A 529 5.11 -21.74 -4.65
N THR A 530 5.56 -21.72 -3.39
CA THR A 530 6.96 -21.46 -3.02
C THR A 530 7.50 -22.57 -2.14
N LEU A 531 8.57 -23.22 -2.61
CA LEU A 531 9.35 -24.19 -1.84
C LEU A 531 10.82 -23.77 -1.77
N ASN A 532 11.33 -23.61 -0.56
CA ASN A 532 12.74 -23.35 -0.33
C ASN A 532 13.29 -24.28 0.76
N LEU A 533 14.10 -25.26 0.35
CA LEU A 533 14.80 -26.21 1.21
C LEU A 533 16.32 -26.02 1.15
N SER A 534 16.78 -24.87 0.64
CA SER A 534 18.20 -24.60 0.41
C SER A 534 19.04 -24.63 1.70
N ARG A 535 20.34 -24.88 1.58
CA ARG A 535 21.28 -24.92 2.72
C ARG A 535 20.82 -25.88 3.83
N ASN A 536 20.61 -27.14 3.46
CA ASN A 536 20.30 -28.25 4.37
C ASN A 536 21.27 -29.43 4.09
N LYS A 537 20.99 -30.62 4.64
CA LYS A 537 21.75 -31.86 4.44
C LYS A 537 20.91 -32.93 3.71
N ILE A 538 19.93 -32.52 2.91
CA ILE A 538 19.01 -33.43 2.22
C ILE A 538 19.76 -34.17 1.10
N SER A 539 19.52 -35.46 0.95
CA SER A 539 20.26 -36.39 0.09
C SER A 539 19.33 -37.24 -0.78
N GLY A 540 19.89 -38.08 -1.64
CA GLY A 540 19.13 -38.93 -2.56
C GLY A 540 18.70 -38.22 -3.84
N HIS A 541 17.75 -38.79 -4.56
CA HIS A 541 17.28 -38.27 -5.84
C HIS A 541 16.23 -37.18 -5.65
N ILE A 542 16.15 -36.23 -6.60
CA ILE A 542 15.03 -35.31 -6.68
C ILE A 542 13.81 -36.11 -7.19
N PRO A 543 12.66 -36.13 -6.48
CA PRO A 543 11.49 -36.90 -6.92
C PRO A 543 10.86 -36.35 -8.21
N ALA A 544 10.55 -37.23 -9.17
CA ALA A 544 9.79 -36.87 -10.37
C ALA A 544 8.40 -36.28 -10.07
N ALA A 545 7.84 -36.61 -8.89
CA ALA A 545 6.57 -36.09 -8.39
C ALA A 545 6.52 -34.55 -8.27
N PHE A 546 7.67 -33.84 -8.27
CA PHE A 546 7.66 -32.38 -8.39
C PHE A 546 6.92 -31.90 -9.65
N GLY A 547 7.05 -32.64 -10.76
CA GLY A 547 6.44 -32.30 -12.04
C GLY A 547 4.91 -32.30 -12.07
N SER A 548 4.25 -32.84 -11.04
CA SER A 548 2.78 -32.87 -10.93
C SER A 548 2.20 -31.70 -10.13
N LEU A 549 3.03 -30.78 -9.64
CA LEU A 549 2.59 -29.67 -8.79
C LEU A 549 2.01 -28.51 -9.63
N PRO A 550 0.69 -28.24 -9.55
CA PRO A 550 0.02 -27.37 -10.52
C PRO A 550 0.39 -25.89 -10.36
N ASN A 551 0.74 -25.46 -9.15
CA ASN A 551 0.87 -24.05 -8.78
C ASN A 551 2.31 -23.64 -8.41
N LEU A 552 3.29 -24.54 -8.51
CA LEU A 552 4.66 -24.29 -8.05
C LEU A 552 5.36 -23.30 -8.99
N LEU A 553 5.84 -22.18 -8.44
CA LEU A 553 6.55 -21.13 -9.18
C LEU A 553 7.99 -20.93 -8.70
N TYR A 554 8.25 -21.17 -7.42
CA TYR A 554 9.59 -21.00 -6.83
C TYR A 554 10.06 -22.31 -6.21
N LEU A 555 11.17 -22.84 -6.71
CA LEU A 555 11.82 -24.05 -6.21
C LEU A 555 13.30 -23.81 -5.96
N ASP A 556 13.71 -23.84 -4.69
CA ASP A 556 15.12 -23.76 -4.30
C ASP A 556 15.53 -24.95 -3.45
N LEU A 557 16.37 -25.82 -4.02
CA LEU A 557 16.95 -27.00 -3.40
C LEU A 557 18.48 -26.87 -3.27
N SER A 558 19.03 -25.67 -3.46
CA SER A 558 20.47 -25.45 -3.55
C SER A 558 21.22 -25.66 -2.23
N GLY A 559 22.50 -26.05 -2.31
CA GLY A 559 23.31 -26.28 -1.11
C GLY A 559 22.82 -27.45 -0.27
N ASN A 560 22.60 -28.59 -0.92
CA ASN A 560 22.21 -29.87 -0.32
C ASN A 560 23.13 -30.99 -0.84
N ASN A 561 22.77 -32.24 -0.59
CA ASN A 561 23.47 -33.44 -1.01
C ASN A 561 22.66 -34.28 -2.03
N PHE A 562 21.82 -33.64 -2.86
CA PHE A 562 21.06 -34.35 -3.89
C PHE A 562 21.99 -34.98 -4.94
N THR A 563 21.68 -36.21 -5.35
CA THR A 563 22.43 -37.04 -6.31
C THR A 563 21.54 -37.52 -7.45
N GLY A 564 22.15 -38.06 -8.51
CA GLY A 564 21.41 -38.64 -9.63
C GLY A 564 20.94 -37.58 -10.64
N GLU A 565 20.07 -37.98 -11.55
CA GLU A 565 19.58 -37.11 -12.63
C GLU A 565 18.48 -36.15 -12.18
N ILE A 566 18.34 -35.03 -12.89
CA ILE A 566 17.22 -34.11 -12.72
C ILE A 566 16.04 -34.73 -13.48
N PRO A 567 14.91 -35.05 -12.81
CA PRO A 567 13.76 -35.66 -13.49
C PRO A 567 13.22 -34.77 -14.62
N PRO A 568 12.99 -35.32 -15.82
CA PRO A 568 12.45 -34.55 -16.94
C PRO A 568 11.04 -34.02 -16.64
N GLU A 569 10.27 -34.67 -15.76
CA GLU A 569 8.94 -34.23 -15.36
C GLU A 569 8.94 -32.84 -14.71
N ILE A 570 10.06 -32.40 -14.12
CA ILE A 570 10.19 -31.02 -13.61
C ILE A 570 10.06 -30.00 -14.76
N GLY A 571 10.39 -30.38 -16.00
CA GLY A 571 10.19 -29.57 -17.20
C GLY A 571 8.71 -29.25 -17.49
N HIS A 572 7.76 -30.01 -16.94
CA HIS A 572 6.33 -29.69 -17.04
C HIS A 572 5.93 -28.47 -16.21
N LEU A 573 6.75 -28.07 -15.23
CA LEU A 573 6.47 -26.93 -14.36
C LEU A 573 6.86 -25.63 -15.05
N ARG A 574 6.09 -24.57 -14.78
CA ARG A 574 6.40 -23.20 -15.25
C ARG A 574 7.07 -22.40 -14.12
N LEU A 575 8.26 -22.82 -13.70
CA LEU A 575 8.95 -22.22 -12.56
C LEU A 575 9.47 -20.81 -12.89
N ALA A 576 8.99 -19.78 -12.21
CA ALA A 576 9.56 -18.43 -12.25
C ALA A 576 10.99 -18.37 -11.67
N SER A 577 11.32 -19.29 -10.77
CA SER A 577 12.66 -19.43 -10.20
C SER A 577 12.95 -20.89 -9.84
N LEU A 578 14.06 -21.41 -10.37
CA LEU A 578 14.61 -22.71 -10.04
C LEU A 578 16.04 -22.51 -9.53
N ASN A 579 16.44 -23.20 -8.47
CA ASN A 579 17.83 -23.24 -8.02
C ASN A 579 18.17 -24.61 -7.44
N LEU A 580 18.99 -25.37 -8.17
CA LEU A 580 19.50 -26.70 -7.81
C LEU A 580 21.03 -26.68 -7.59
N SER A 581 21.62 -25.49 -7.47
CA SER A 581 23.07 -25.32 -7.44
C SER A 581 23.70 -25.90 -6.18
N SER A 582 25.00 -26.22 -6.23
CA SER A 582 25.76 -26.76 -5.10
C SER A 582 25.13 -28.05 -4.54
N ASN A 583 24.98 -29.05 -5.42
CA ASN A 583 24.55 -30.42 -5.12
C ASN A 583 25.53 -31.42 -5.76
N GLN A 584 25.16 -32.69 -5.84
CA GLN A 584 25.92 -33.77 -6.49
C GLN A 584 25.15 -34.37 -7.68
N LEU A 585 24.35 -33.55 -8.37
CA LEU A 585 23.52 -33.96 -9.50
C LEU A 585 24.39 -34.36 -10.71
N SER A 586 23.86 -35.26 -11.54
CA SER A 586 24.52 -35.83 -12.71
C SER A 586 23.60 -35.92 -13.92
N GLY A 587 24.16 -36.14 -15.10
CA GLY A 587 23.38 -36.35 -16.33
C GLY A 587 23.03 -35.06 -17.05
N LYS A 588 22.08 -35.15 -17.99
CA LYS A 588 21.67 -34.04 -18.85
C LYS A 588 20.65 -33.14 -18.13
N ILE A 589 20.77 -31.83 -18.30
CA ILE A 589 19.74 -30.86 -17.85
C ILE A 589 18.49 -30.99 -18.74
N PRO A 590 17.25 -30.96 -18.20
CA PRO A 590 16.04 -30.96 -19.01
C PRO A 590 16.02 -29.78 -20.00
N ASP A 591 15.60 -30.04 -21.23
CA ASP A 591 15.72 -29.11 -22.36
C ASP A 591 14.96 -27.79 -22.09
N GLU A 592 13.84 -27.86 -21.36
CA GLU A 592 13.02 -26.72 -20.96
C GLU A 592 13.79 -25.69 -20.09
N TYR A 593 14.78 -26.16 -19.33
CA TYR A 593 15.61 -25.34 -18.45
C TYR A 593 17.03 -25.07 -19.00
N GLU A 594 17.33 -25.53 -20.22
CA GLU A 594 18.63 -25.32 -20.87
C GLU A 594 18.71 -23.93 -21.53
N ASN A 595 18.51 -22.88 -20.73
CA ASN A 595 18.59 -21.48 -21.15
C ASN A 595 19.28 -20.60 -20.10
N ILE A 596 19.73 -19.41 -20.51
CA ILE A 596 20.59 -18.55 -19.67
C ILE A 596 19.85 -18.08 -18.40
N ALA A 597 18.51 -17.99 -18.40
CA ALA A 597 17.75 -17.57 -17.22
C ALA A 597 17.93 -18.54 -16.03
N TYR A 598 18.14 -19.84 -16.30
CA TYR A 598 18.42 -20.86 -15.28
C TYR A 598 19.91 -21.25 -15.20
N GLY A 599 20.81 -20.55 -15.88
CA GLY A 599 22.22 -20.96 -15.92
C GLY A 599 22.91 -21.01 -14.57
N ARG A 600 22.51 -20.13 -13.63
CA ARG A 600 23.02 -20.17 -12.25
C ARG A 600 22.41 -21.28 -11.40
N SER A 601 21.27 -21.82 -11.82
CA SER A 601 20.49 -22.82 -11.10
C SER A 601 21.20 -24.17 -11.04
N PHE A 602 22.19 -24.43 -11.89
CA PHE A 602 22.88 -25.73 -11.97
C PHE A 602 24.35 -25.69 -11.56
N LEU A 603 24.87 -24.51 -11.17
CA LEU A 603 26.27 -24.32 -10.80
C LEU A 603 26.71 -25.24 -9.66
N ASN A 604 28.01 -25.56 -9.59
CA ASN A 604 28.60 -26.44 -8.58
C ASN A 604 27.98 -27.86 -8.55
N ASN A 605 27.58 -28.40 -9.72
CA ASN A 605 27.23 -29.81 -9.90
C ASN A 605 28.16 -30.40 -10.99
N PRO A 606 29.30 -31.01 -10.62
CA PRO A 606 30.38 -31.33 -11.57
C PRO A 606 30.03 -32.42 -12.59
N LYS A 607 28.95 -33.18 -12.38
CA LYS A 607 28.52 -34.28 -13.26
C LYS A 607 27.34 -33.90 -14.16
N LEU A 608 26.84 -32.66 -14.11
CA LEU A 608 25.80 -32.18 -15.01
C LEU A 608 26.40 -31.77 -16.36
N CYS A 609 25.67 -32.01 -17.43
CA CYS A 609 26.07 -31.66 -18.80
C CYS A 609 24.91 -31.03 -19.58
N THR A 610 25.26 -30.34 -20.68
CA THR A 610 24.33 -29.63 -21.57
C THR A 610 24.33 -30.22 -22.98
N ALA A 611 23.22 -30.16 -23.69
CA ALA A 611 23.13 -30.64 -25.08
C ALA A 611 23.53 -29.56 -26.10
N ILE A 612 23.15 -28.31 -25.84
CA ILE A 612 23.19 -27.15 -26.74
C ILE A 612 24.40 -26.25 -26.41
N GLY A 613 25.05 -26.45 -25.24
CA GLY A 613 26.25 -25.69 -24.86
C GLY A 613 25.98 -24.22 -24.49
N VAL A 614 24.72 -23.88 -24.18
CA VAL A 614 24.27 -22.52 -23.83
C VAL A 614 24.68 -22.11 -22.41
N LEU A 615 25.03 -23.08 -21.57
CA LEU A 615 25.47 -22.90 -20.18
C LEU A 615 26.95 -23.32 -20.04
N ASP A 616 27.71 -22.67 -19.15
CA ASP A 616 29.11 -23.00 -18.79
C ASP A 616 29.21 -24.37 -18.07
N LEU A 617 28.76 -25.43 -18.74
CA LEU A 617 28.74 -26.82 -18.30
C LEU A 617 29.22 -27.72 -19.44
N PRO A 618 29.87 -28.86 -19.12
CA PRO A 618 30.41 -29.75 -20.13
C PRO A 618 29.33 -30.29 -21.09
N SER A 619 29.68 -30.51 -22.36
CA SER A 619 28.73 -31.05 -23.35
C SER A 619 28.51 -32.55 -23.18
N CYS A 620 27.25 -32.99 -23.17
CA CYS A 620 26.88 -34.41 -23.09
C CYS A 620 27.30 -35.22 -24.34
N TYR A 621 27.55 -34.55 -25.47
CA TYR A 621 27.95 -35.20 -26.73
C TYR A 621 29.47 -35.29 -26.91
N SER A 622 30.25 -34.91 -25.90
CA SER A 622 31.68 -35.19 -25.88
C SER A 622 31.89 -36.70 -25.77
N ARG A 623 31.93 -37.38 -26.93
CA ARG A 623 32.37 -38.78 -27.04
C ARG A 623 33.69 -38.91 -26.28
N GLN A 624 33.71 -39.82 -25.31
CA GLN A 624 34.92 -40.35 -24.70
C GLN A 624 35.94 -40.63 -25.81
N ARG A 625 37.00 -39.82 -25.85
CA ARG A 625 38.30 -40.36 -26.26
C ARG A 625 38.85 -41.07 -25.04
N ASP A 626 38.50 -42.35 -24.93
CA ASP A 626 39.42 -43.30 -24.38
C ASP A 626 40.72 -43.21 -25.18
N SER A 627 41.79 -42.73 -24.54
CA SER A 627 43.13 -43.11 -24.93
C SER A 627 43.91 -43.44 -23.68
N LYS A 628 44.00 -44.74 -23.42
CA LYS A 628 45.05 -45.39 -22.66
C LYS A 628 46.39 -44.67 -22.86
N TYR A 629 46.97 -44.14 -21.79
CA TYR A 629 48.42 -44.12 -21.65
C TYR A 629 48.77 -44.39 -20.18
N GLN A 630 49.08 -45.66 -19.92
CA GLN A 630 49.68 -46.13 -18.69
C GLN A 630 51.12 -45.63 -18.58
N SER A 631 51.50 -45.30 -17.35
CA SER A 631 52.81 -45.53 -16.73
C SER A 631 54.04 -44.78 -17.25
N PHE A 632 54.38 -43.67 -16.57
CA PHE A 632 55.75 -43.31 -16.18
C PHE A 632 55.69 -42.36 -14.96
N LYS A 633 55.58 -42.91 -13.74
CA LYS A 633 55.38 -42.11 -12.50
C LYS A 633 56.49 -42.19 -11.44
N TYR A 634 57.61 -42.87 -11.70
CA TYR A 634 58.65 -43.06 -10.66
C TYR A 634 60.05 -42.52 -10.98
N LEU A 635 60.29 -41.96 -12.17
CA LEU A 635 61.59 -41.32 -12.49
C LEU A 635 61.61 -39.80 -12.24
N SER A 636 60.46 -39.13 -12.29
CA SER A 636 60.33 -37.67 -12.09
C SER A 636 60.38 -37.24 -10.61
N LEU A 637 60.12 -38.15 -9.67
CA LEU A 637 60.07 -37.83 -8.24
C LEU A 637 61.47 -37.60 -7.63
N ILE A 638 62.50 -38.27 -8.16
CA ILE A 638 63.88 -38.20 -7.64
C ILE A 638 64.60 -36.91 -8.11
N LEU A 639 64.25 -36.43 -9.30
CA LEU A 639 64.79 -35.20 -9.86
C LEU A 639 64.20 -33.94 -9.19
N VAL A 640 62.92 -34.00 -8.79
CA VAL A 640 62.24 -32.88 -8.12
C VAL A 640 62.76 -32.70 -6.69
N LEU A 641 63.07 -33.78 -5.97
CA LEU A 641 63.52 -33.69 -4.57
C LEU A 641 64.90 -33.01 -4.42
N THR A 642 65.81 -33.28 -5.35
CA THR A 642 67.16 -32.69 -5.39
C THR A 642 67.13 -31.22 -5.79
N ILE A 643 66.25 -30.86 -6.73
CA ILE A 643 66.01 -29.47 -7.13
C ILE A 643 65.33 -28.68 -6.00
N THR A 644 64.39 -29.27 -5.26
CA THR A 644 63.73 -28.59 -4.14
C THR A 644 64.68 -28.26 -2.98
N LEU A 645 65.65 -29.13 -2.67
CA LEU A 645 66.64 -28.87 -1.61
C LEU A 645 67.63 -27.75 -1.97
N LEU A 646 68.00 -27.65 -3.25
CA LEU A 646 68.84 -26.57 -3.77
C LEU A 646 68.09 -25.22 -3.80
N VAL A 647 66.79 -25.26 -4.13
CA VAL A 647 65.91 -24.08 -4.13
C VAL A 647 65.66 -23.55 -2.71
N ILE A 648 65.56 -24.42 -1.69
CA ILE A 648 65.38 -24.01 -0.29
C ILE A 648 66.64 -23.31 0.27
N ALA A 649 67.84 -23.79 -0.08
CA ALA A 649 69.10 -23.15 0.31
C ALA A 649 69.31 -21.78 -0.35
N LEU A 650 68.92 -21.64 -1.62
CA LEU A 650 68.89 -20.36 -2.34
C LEU A 650 67.84 -19.40 -1.77
N LEU A 651 66.66 -19.90 -1.37
CA LEU A 651 65.60 -19.11 -0.74
C LEU A 651 66.03 -18.51 0.60
N TRP A 652 66.82 -19.23 1.42
CA TRP A 652 67.34 -18.71 2.69
C TRP A 652 68.34 -17.56 2.51
N ILE A 653 69.20 -17.64 1.50
CA ILE A 653 70.16 -16.58 1.16
C ILE A 653 69.43 -15.34 0.60
N ILE A 654 68.37 -15.55 -0.18
CA ILE A 654 67.53 -14.49 -0.74
C ILE A 654 66.67 -13.79 0.34
N ILE A 655 66.22 -14.52 1.38
CA ILE A 655 65.47 -13.94 2.51
C ILE A 655 66.34 -12.99 3.34
N LEU A 656 67.64 -13.29 3.51
CA LEU A 656 68.58 -12.41 4.20
C LEU A 656 68.94 -11.16 3.37
N TYR A 657 68.98 -11.28 2.05
CA TYR A 657 69.21 -10.14 1.14
C TYR A 657 67.97 -9.24 1.00
N LYS A 658 66.76 -9.80 1.02
CA LYS A 658 65.48 -9.07 0.94
C LYS A 658 65.10 -8.26 2.19
N SER A 659 65.82 -8.43 3.30
CA SER A 659 65.66 -7.60 4.51
C SER A 659 66.30 -6.21 4.37
N TYR A 660 67.22 -6.02 3.40
CA TYR A 660 68.10 -4.85 3.36
C TYR A 660 67.78 -3.81 2.26
N CYS A 661 66.88 -4.08 1.31
CA CYS A 661 66.48 -3.06 0.32
C CYS A 661 64.98 -2.75 0.41
N LYS A 662 64.70 -1.56 0.93
CA LYS A 662 63.40 -0.90 0.94
C LYS A 662 63.15 -0.26 -0.44
N LYS A 663 61.86 -0.12 -0.77
CA LYS A 663 61.23 0.80 -1.75
C LYS A 663 61.06 0.34 -3.22
N ASP A 664 59.83 0.57 -3.63
CA ASP A 664 59.20 0.69 -4.95
C ASP A 664 58.79 -0.50 -5.82
N GLU A 665 57.49 -0.42 -6.12
CA GLU A 665 56.66 -0.87 -7.24
C GLU A 665 56.54 -2.35 -7.65
N ARG A 666 55.27 -2.77 -7.69
CA ARG A 666 54.73 -4.05 -8.16
C ARG A 666 54.44 -3.95 -9.67
N CYS A 667 54.80 -4.96 -10.45
CA CYS A 667 54.04 -5.38 -11.64
C CYS A 667 54.51 -6.71 -12.23
N HIS A 668 53.63 -7.72 -12.23
CA HIS A 668 53.52 -8.66 -13.35
C HIS A 668 52.06 -8.59 -13.85
N PRO A 669 51.81 -8.72 -15.15
CA PRO A 669 50.62 -8.18 -15.80
C PRO A 669 49.40 -9.08 -15.58
N ASP A 670 48.32 -8.50 -15.04
CA ASP A 670 46.99 -9.09 -15.13
C ASP A 670 46.60 -9.12 -16.61
N THR A 671 46.38 -10.30 -17.18
CA THR A 671 45.83 -10.43 -18.54
C THR A 671 44.38 -9.96 -18.54
N TRP A 672 44.11 -8.78 -19.07
CA TRP A 672 42.76 -8.24 -19.26
C TRP A 672 42.07 -8.95 -20.43
N LYS A 673 40.77 -9.19 -20.30
CA LYS A 673 39.91 -9.78 -21.33
C LYS A 673 38.93 -8.72 -21.81
N LEU A 674 38.86 -8.51 -23.12
CA LEU A 674 37.96 -7.56 -23.78
C LEU A 674 36.93 -8.33 -24.62
N THR A 675 35.64 -8.06 -24.39
CA THR A 675 34.53 -8.55 -25.22
C THR A 675 33.83 -7.36 -25.87
N SER A 676 33.83 -7.28 -27.19
CA SER A 676 33.20 -6.21 -27.96
C SER A 676 31.79 -6.59 -28.44
N PHE A 677 30.81 -5.71 -28.25
CA PHE A 677 29.42 -5.88 -28.74
C PHE A 677 29.14 -5.06 -30.01
N GLN A 678 30.08 -4.16 -30.35
CA GLN A 678 30.09 -3.33 -31.55
C GLN A 678 31.49 -3.27 -32.15
N ARG A 679 31.63 -2.72 -33.35
CA ARG A 679 32.94 -2.46 -33.97
C ARG A 679 33.64 -1.35 -33.18
N LEU A 680 34.80 -1.65 -32.62
CA LEU A 680 35.59 -0.71 -31.82
C LEU A 680 36.72 -0.09 -32.63
N GLU A 681 36.97 1.20 -32.38
CA GLU A 681 38.10 1.95 -32.94
C GLU A 681 39.22 2.14 -31.92
N PHE A 682 39.20 1.39 -30.82
CA PHE A 682 40.12 1.52 -29.68
C PHE A 682 40.44 0.19 -29.00
N THR A 683 41.54 0.16 -28.24
CA THR A 683 42.01 -1.03 -27.52
C THR A 683 41.88 -0.87 -26.00
N GLU A 684 42.00 -1.98 -25.25
CA GLU A 684 41.91 -1.98 -23.78
C GLU A 684 42.89 -1.01 -23.10
N THR A 685 44.07 -0.81 -23.70
CA THR A 685 45.11 0.09 -23.22
C THR A 685 44.64 1.56 -23.20
N ASN A 686 43.88 2.00 -24.20
CA ASN A 686 43.33 3.37 -24.26
C ASN A 686 42.38 3.67 -23.10
N ILE A 687 41.68 2.64 -22.60
CA ILE A 687 40.75 2.73 -21.49
C ILE A 687 41.51 2.76 -20.17
N LEU A 688 42.38 1.75 -19.97
CA LEU A 688 43.08 1.55 -18.69
C LEU A 688 44.02 2.70 -18.34
N SER A 689 44.67 3.32 -19.34
CA SER A 689 45.56 4.48 -19.13
C SER A 689 44.82 5.75 -18.70
N ASN A 690 43.50 5.82 -18.90
CA ASN A 690 42.69 7.02 -18.67
C ASN A 690 41.67 6.90 -17.52
N LEU A 691 41.77 5.85 -16.68
CA LEU A 691 40.96 5.68 -15.46
C LEU A 691 41.52 6.49 -14.27
N ILE A 692 41.78 7.78 -14.49
CA ILE A 692 42.29 8.74 -13.50
C ILE A 692 41.16 9.57 -12.88
N GLU A 693 41.38 10.14 -11.68
CA GLU A 693 40.33 10.86 -10.96
C GLU A 693 39.81 12.11 -11.68
N THR A 694 40.64 12.74 -12.52
CA THR A 694 40.22 13.91 -13.32
C THR A 694 39.14 13.58 -14.35
N ASN A 695 39.01 12.31 -14.73
CA ASN A 695 38.04 11.84 -15.71
C ASN A 695 36.75 11.30 -15.06
N LEU A 696 36.63 11.36 -13.72
CA LEU A 696 35.49 10.84 -12.98
C LEU A 696 34.24 11.74 -13.15
N ILE A 697 33.15 11.18 -13.68
CA ILE A 697 31.89 11.91 -13.92
C ILE A 697 30.76 11.51 -12.95
N GLY A 698 30.91 10.39 -12.24
CA GLY A 698 29.95 9.93 -11.22
C GLY A 698 30.49 8.82 -10.33
N SER A 699 29.97 8.72 -9.10
CA SER A 699 30.28 7.65 -8.15
C SER A 699 29.04 7.26 -7.36
N GLY A 700 28.73 5.97 -7.26
CA GLY A 700 27.53 5.45 -6.59
C GLY A 700 27.68 4.02 -6.08
N GLY A 701 26.57 3.41 -5.66
CA GLY A 701 26.56 2.07 -5.02
C GLY A 701 27.03 0.90 -5.89
N SER A 702 27.04 1.06 -7.23
CA SER A 702 27.49 0.06 -8.20
C SER A 702 28.91 0.31 -8.73
N GLY A 703 29.54 1.45 -8.41
CA GLY A 703 30.90 1.76 -8.86
C GLY A 703 31.16 3.23 -9.21
N LYS A 704 32.28 3.48 -9.90
CA LYS A 704 32.72 4.80 -10.41
C LYS A 704 32.58 4.86 -11.93
N VAL A 705 32.08 5.96 -12.48
CA VAL A 705 31.92 6.18 -13.93
C VAL A 705 32.87 7.27 -14.41
N TYR A 706 33.62 6.99 -15.46
CA TYR A 706 34.64 7.87 -16.04
C TYR A 706 34.27 8.27 -17.46
N CYS A 707 34.49 9.52 -17.85
CA CYS A 707 34.44 9.97 -19.24
C CYS A 707 35.84 9.87 -19.83
N ILE A 708 36.02 9.03 -20.84
CA ILE A 708 37.33 8.78 -21.45
C ILE A 708 37.31 9.28 -22.89
N ASP A 709 38.23 10.18 -23.20
CA ASP A 709 38.58 10.53 -24.57
C ASP A 709 39.49 9.45 -25.14
N ILE A 710 39.03 8.80 -26.20
CA ILE A 710 39.68 7.61 -26.73
C ILE A 710 40.83 7.96 -27.70
N ASN A 711 40.72 9.07 -28.44
CA ASN A 711 41.63 9.37 -29.56
C ASN A 711 41.99 10.87 -29.71
N HIS A 712 41.72 11.72 -28.71
CA HIS A 712 41.97 13.18 -28.78
C HIS A 712 41.26 13.89 -29.95
N ALA A 713 40.21 13.25 -30.47
CA ALA A 713 39.41 13.71 -31.60
C ALA A 713 37.98 14.11 -31.17
N GLY A 714 37.72 14.23 -29.87
CA GLY A 714 36.38 14.51 -29.33
C GLY A 714 35.45 13.30 -29.30
N TYR A 715 36.00 12.07 -29.40
CA TYR A 715 35.24 10.83 -29.27
C TYR A 715 35.31 10.31 -27.83
N TYR A 716 34.20 10.47 -27.09
CA TYR A 716 34.10 10.14 -25.67
C TYR A 716 33.34 8.83 -25.44
N VAL A 717 33.77 8.07 -24.44
CA VAL A 717 33.06 6.90 -23.92
C VAL A 717 32.85 7.01 -22.42
N ALA A 718 31.75 6.44 -21.93
CA ALA A 718 31.47 6.36 -20.49
C ALA A 718 31.89 4.98 -19.95
N VAL A 719 32.84 4.94 -19.02
CA VAL A 719 33.39 3.70 -18.47
C VAL A 719 32.97 3.53 -17.01
N LYS A 720 32.10 2.57 -16.73
CA LYS A 720 31.65 2.19 -15.38
C LYS A 720 32.58 1.11 -14.83
N ARG A 721 33.35 1.45 -13.80
CA ARG A 721 34.23 0.55 -13.05
C ARG A 721 33.51 0.04 -11.81
N ILE A 722 33.39 -1.28 -11.72
CA ILE A 722 32.79 -1.97 -10.58
C ILE A 722 33.90 -2.33 -9.59
N TRP A 723 33.73 -1.96 -8.31
CA TRP A 723 34.73 -2.20 -7.26
C TRP A 723 34.63 -3.63 -6.73
N SER A 724 35.77 -4.32 -6.63
CA SER A 724 35.92 -5.55 -5.86
C SER A 724 36.83 -5.28 -4.67
N ASN A 725 36.28 -5.33 -3.46
CA ASN A 725 37.03 -5.38 -2.21
C ASN A 725 36.67 -6.71 -1.56
N ASN A 726 37.61 -7.66 -1.62
CA ASN A 726 37.68 -9.09 -1.19
C ASN A 726 36.70 -9.66 -0.14
N LYS A 727 35.42 -9.29 -0.11
CA LYS A 727 34.36 -9.92 0.71
C LYS A 727 32.90 -9.50 0.37
N LEU A 728 32.64 -8.78 -0.73
CA LEU A 728 31.29 -8.35 -1.12
C LEU A 728 30.89 -8.72 -2.58
N ASP A 729 31.47 -9.77 -3.16
CA ASP A 729 31.52 -9.91 -4.62
C ASP A 729 30.33 -10.59 -5.31
N LYS A 730 29.40 -11.25 -4.61
CA LYS A 730 28.31 -11.94 -5.34
C LYS A 730 27.24 -11.01 -5.89
N LYS A 731 26.94 -9.86 -5.28
CA LYS A 731 25.85 -8.98 -5.73
C LYS A 731 26.26 -8.15 -6.95
N LEU A 732 27.40 -7.46 -6.86
CA LEU A 732 27.95 -6.64 -7.93
C LEU A 732 28.30 -7.47 -9.17
N GLU A 733 28.71 -8.73 -8.98
CA GLU A 733 28.88 -9.66 -10.11
C GLU A 733 27.57 -9.96 -10.83
N LYS A 734 26.45 -10.09 -10.10
CA LYS A 734 25.15 -10.30 -10.74
C LYS A 734 24.70 -9.09 -11.54
N GLU A 735 24.95 -7.88 -11.04
CA GLU A 735 24.64 -6.62 -11.71
C GLU A 735 25.46 -6.46 -13.00
N PHE A 736 26.77 -6.72 -12.95
CA PHE A 736 27.64 -6.73 -14.14
C PHE A 736 27.13 -7.70 -15.22
N GLN A 737 26.83 -8.94 -14.83
CA GLN A 737 26.38 -9.97 -15.77
C GLN A 737 25.01 -9.63 -16.38
N ALA A 738 24.10 -9.03 -15.61
CA ALA A 738 22.80 -8.59 -16.12
C ALA A 738 22.94 -7.47 -17.15
N GLU A 739 23.76 -6.45 -16.89
CA GLU A 739 24.04 -5.35 -17.84
C GLU A 739 24.65 -5.89 -19.13
N VAL A 740 25.65 -6.78 -19.05
CA VAL A 740 26.29 -7.39 -20.24
C VAL A 740 25.30 -8.22 -21.04
N GLN A 741 24.51 -9.06 -20.38
CA GLN A 741 23.58 -9.98 -21.05
C GLN A 741 22.46 -9.22 -21.76
N ILE A 742 21.85 -8.24 -21.10
CA ILE A 742 20.71 -7.50 -21.65
C ILE A 742 21.19 -6.53 -22.73
N LEU A 743 22.14 -5.64 -22.41
CA LEU A 743 22.59 -4.62 -23.38
C LEU A 743 23.45 -5.20 -24.50
N GLY A 744 24.02 -6.39 -24.31
CA GLY A 744 24.67 -7.15 -25.38
C GLY A 744 23.69 -7.76 -26.38
N SER A 745 22.41 -7.97 -26.00
CA SER A 745 21.40 -8.66 -26.82
C SER A 745 20.32 -7.74 -27.42
N ILE A 746 20.16 -6.51 -26.92
CA ILE A 746 19.15 -5.57 -27.42
C ILE A 746 19.76 -4.32 -28.07
N ARG A 747 19.05 -3.75 -29.04
CA ARG A 747 19.42 -2.47 -29.67
C ARG A 747 18.16 -1.66 -29.94
N HIS A 748 18.10 -0.47 -29.35
CA HIS A 748 16.99 0.46 -29.53
C HIS A 748 17.50 1.90 -29.44
N SER A 749 16.85 2.84 -30.13
CA SER A 749 17.24 4.27 -30.13
C SER A 749 17.20 4.90 -28.74
N ASN A 750 16.27 4.45 -27.89
CA ASN A 750 16.02 4.97 -26.55
C ASN A 750 16.58 4.08 -25.41
N ILE A 751 17.59 3.25 -25.71
CA ILE A 751 18.31 2.44 -24.72
C ILE A 751 19.81 2.69 -24.92
N VAL A 752 20.55 2.87 -23.82
CA VAL A 752 21.99 3.14 -23.88
C VAL A 752 22.75 1.99 -24.56
N LYS A 753 23.67 2.31 -25.45
CA LYS A 753 24.51 1.31 -26.13
C LYS A 753 25.70 0.90 -25.26
N LEU A 754 25.82 -0.40 -25.00
CA LEU A 754 27.05 -1.02 -24.51
C LEU A 754 27.99 -1.30 -25.69
N LEU A 755 29.18 -0.70 -25.66
CA LEU A 755 30.20 -0.86 -26.72
C LEU A 755 31.04 -2.11 -26.48
N CYS A 756 31.58 -2.26 -25.27
CA CYS A 756 32.37 -3.42 -24.86
C CYS A 756 32.40 -3.57 -23.33
N CYS A 757 32.87 -4.72 -22.86
CA CYS A 757 33.26 -4.92 -21.48
C CYS A 757 34.73 -5.37 -21.39
N VAL A 758 35.43 -4.89 -20.37
CA VAL A 758 36.85 -5.15 -20.13
C VAL A 758 37.01 -5.62 -18.70
N TRP A 759 37.57 -6.81 -18.50
CA TRP A 759 37.59 -7.41 -17.16
C TRP A 759 38.80 -8.31 -16.92
N ASN A 760 39.12 -8.49 -15.64
CA ASN A 760 40.06 -9.49 -15.14
C ASN A 760 39.51 -10.08 -13.83
N GLU A 761 40.30 -10.89 -13.12
CA GLU A 761 39.83 -11.53 -11.87
C GLU A 761 39.44 -10.52 -10.77
N ASN A 762 40.03 -9.32 -10.79
CA ASN A 762 39.95 -8.34 -9.70
C ASN A 762 39.16 -7.06 -10.07
N SER A 763 38.84 -6.83 -11.35
CA SER A 763 38.18 -5.61 -11.81
C SER A 763 37.35 -5.86 -13.06
N LYS A 764 36.18 -5.23 -13.12
CA LYS A 764 35.25 -5.31 -14.24
C LYS A 764 34.83 -3.91 -14.68
N LEU A 765 34.88 -3.67 -15.99
CA LEU A 765 34.59 -2.39 -16.64
C LEU A 765 33.50 -2.60 -17.70
N LEU A 766 32.51 -1.71 -17.70
CA LEU A 766 31.49 -1.61 -18.74
C LEU A 766 31.70 -0.30 -19.49
N VAL A 767 31.75 -0.37 -20.81
CA VAL A 767 32.05 0.78 -21.69
C VAL A 767 30.82 1.09 -22.52
N TYR A 768 30.23 2.26 -22.28
CA TYR A 768 29.03 2.77 -22.90
C TYR A 768 29.33 3.87 -23.91
N GLU A 769 28.39 4.13 -24.82
CA GLU A 769 28.35 5.42 -25.52
C GLU A 769 28.26 6.57 -24.49
N TYR A 770 28.99 7.66 -24.73
CA TYR A 770 28.86 8.85 -23.90
C TYR A 770 27.65 9.67 -24.34
N LEU A 771 26.93 10.24 -23.37
CA LEU A 771 25.73 11.06 -23.59
C LEU A 771 25.99 12.44 -22.96
N GLU A 772 26.06 13.46 -23.81
CA GLU A 772 26.62 14.78 -23.49
C GLU A 772 25.79 15.53 -22.45
N ASN A 773 24.46 15.40 -22.51
CA ASN A 773 23.54 16.05 -21.60
C ASN A 773 23.32 15.27 -20.30
N GLN A 774 23.99 14.15 -20.07
CA GLN A 774 23.99 13.41 -18.79
C GLN A 774 22.58 12.99 -18.36
N SER A 775 22.30 12.87 -17.06
CA SER A 775 21.04 12.35 -16.52
C SER A 775 19.95 13.41 -16.34
N LEU A 776 18.70 13.03 -16.56
CA LEU A 776 17.52 13.92 -16.51
C LEU A 776 17.35 14.61 -15.14
N ASP A 777 17.64 13.92 -14.03
CA ASP A 777 17.57 14.49 -12.68
C ASP A 777 18.45 15.74 -12.51
N ARG A 778 19.57 15.83 -13.23
CA ARG A 778 20.46 17.00 -13.19
C ARG A 778 19.80 18.24 -13.81
N TRP A 779 18.92 18.05 -14.78
CA TRP A 779 18.19 19.14 -15.43
C TRP A 779 16.96 19.58 -14.64
N LEU A 780 16.32 18.63 -13.93
CA LEU A 780 15.13 18.92 -13.12
C LEU A 780 15.49 19.53 -11.75
N HIS A 781 16.55 19.05 -11.06
CA HIS A 781 16.70 19.29 -9.61
C HIS A 781 17.95 20.11 -9.19
N LYS A 782 19.01 20.19 -10.00
CA LYS A 782 20.29 20.82 -9.58
C LYS A 782 20.28 22.35 -9.43
N LYS A 783 19.27 23.08 -9.91
CA LYS A 783 19.21 24.55 -9.75
C LYS A 783 19.02 25.01 -8.30
N LYS A 784 18.59 24.13 -7.39
CA LYS A 784 18.30 24.49 -5.98
C LYS A 784 19.49 24.35 -5.00
N LYS A 785 20.66 23.86 -5.44
CA LYS A 785 21.88 23.78 -4.62
C LYS A 785 23.00 24.67 -5.19
N ARG A 786 23.09 25.90 -4.66
CA ARG A 786 24.21 26.88 -4.72
C ARG A 786 25.25 26.72 -5.84
N LEU A 787 25.26 27.65 -6.78
CA LEU A 787 26.48 28.05 -7.51
C LEU A 787 26.84 29.50 -7.18
N THR A 788 28.14 29.75 -7.04
CA THR A 788 28.74 31.07 -6.78
C THR A 788 28.75 31.92 -8.06
N ALA A 789 28.76 33.24 -7.86
CA ALA A 789 28.57 34.29 -8.88
C ALA A 789 29.59 34.34 -10.05
N ALA A 790 30.55 33.42 -10.14
CA ALA A 790 31.52 33.38 -11.23
C ALA A 790 31.08 32.52 -12.44
N ALA A 791 29.99 31.75 -12.33
CA ALA A 791 29.46 30.90 -13.40
C ALA A 791 28.20 31.48 -14.09
N MET A 792 27.91 32.78 -13.91
CA MET A 792 26.67 33.41 -14.40
C MET A 792 26.70 33.85 -15.88
N ASN A 793 27.83 33.77 -16.59
CA ASN A 793 27.92 34.33 -17.96
C ASN A 793 27.93 33.30 -19.11
N PHE A 794 27.65 32.02 -18.86
CA PHE A 794 27.58 31.00 -19.94
C PHE A 794 26.38 30.04 -19.89
N LEU A 795 25.50 30.15 -18.89
CA LEU A 795 24.36 29.23 -18.68
C LEU A 795 23.00 29.94 -18.53
N GLU A 796 22.86 31.16 -19.07
CA GLU A 796 21.56 31.85 -19.17
C GLU A 796 20.57 31.16 -20.12
N GLN A 797 20.95 30.06 -20.77
CA GLN A 797 20.05 29.23 -21.56
C GLN A 797 20.11 27.79 -21.08
N SER A 798 19.13 27.39 -20.27
CA SER A 798 18.41 26.11 -20.42
C SER A 798 17.59 25.79 -19.17
N VAL A 799 16.39 26.36 -19.05
CA VAL A 799 15.30 25.62 -18.42
C VAL A 799 14.89 24.53 -19.41
N LEU A 800 14.73 23.28 -18.96
CA LEU A 800 14.22 22.21 -19.80
C LEU A 800 12.74 22.50 -20.10
N ASP A 801 12.48 23.08 -21.27
CA ASP A 801 11.17 23.54 -21.73
C ASP A 801 10.20 22.38 -22.00
N TRP A 802 8.91 22.69 -22.02
CA TRP A 802 7.87 21.68 -22.13
C TRP A 802 7.99 20.75 -23.35
N PRO A 803 8.25 21.24 -24.58
CA PRO A 803 8.41 20.35 -25.74
C PRO A 803 9.52 19.32 -25.55
N ARG A 804 10.65 19.73 -24.94
CA ARG A 804 11.74 18.79 -24.60
C ARG A 804 11.33 17.82 -23.51
N ARG A 805 10.61 18.25 -22.46
CA ARG A 805 10.10 17.33 -21.41
C ARG A 805 9.14 16.28 -21.98
N LEU A 806 8.23 16.69 -22.87
CA LEU A 806 7.32 15.78 -23.57
C LEU A 806 8.08 14.81 -24.48
N GLN A 807 9.08 15.28 -25.23
CA GLN A 807 9.92 14.44 -26.07
C GLN A 807 10.70 13.41 -25.24
N ILE A 808 11.23 13.81 -24.09
CA ILE A 808 11.92 12.92 -23.15
C ILE A 808 10.98 11.85 -22.59
N ALA A 809 9.75 12.23 -22.18
CA ALA A 809 8.72 11.28 -21.77
C ALA A 809 8.43 10.27 -22.90
N ILE A 810 8.19 10.75 -24.11
CA ILE A 810 7.93 9.88 -25.26
C ILE A 810 9.11 8.92 -25.52
N GLY A 811 10.35 9.41 -25.49
CA GLY A 811 11.54 8.58 -25.71
C GLY A 811 11.72 7.51 -24.63
N ALA A 812 11.56 7.86 -23.36
CA ALA A 812 11.63 6.91 -22.26
C ALA A 812 10.49 5.86 -22.33
N ALA A 813 9.26 6.29 -22.64
CA ALA A 813 8.15 5.37 -22.86
C ALA A 813 8.37 4.44 -24.06
N GLN A 814 9.02 4.89 -25.13
CA GLN A 814 9.40 4.05 -26.27
C GLN A 814 10.40 2.96 -25.87
N GLY A 815 11.44 3.32 -25.11
CA GLY A 815 12.41 2.35 -24.60
C GLY A 815 11.76 1.30 -23.68
N LEU A 816 10.91 1.73 -22.74
CA LEU A 816 10.18 0.82 -21.84
C LEU A 816 9.17 -0.06 -22.59
N SER A 817 8.42 0.51 -23.54
CA SER A 817 7.47 -0.26 -24.36
C SER A 817 8.18 -1.32 -25.19
N TYR A 818 9.32 -0.99 -25.80
CA TYR A 818 10.13 -1.96 -26.53
C TYR A 818 10.58 -3.12 -25.62
N MET A 819 11.08 -2.80 -24.42
CA MET A 819 11.50 -3.82 -23.45
C MET A 819 10.35 -4.72 -22.98
N HIS A 820 9.17 -4.15 -22.67
CA HIS A 820 8.03 -4.91 -22.16
C HIS A 820 7.29 -5.71 -23.21
N HIS A 821 7.24 -5.23 -24.45
CA HIS A 821 6.32 -5.76 -25.47
C HIS A 821 6.99 -6.30 -26.72
N ASP A 822 8.14 -5.74 -27.13
CA ASP A 822 8.79 -6.07 -28.40
C ASP A 822 10.02 -6.97 -28.23
N CYS A 823 10.62 -7.00 -27.03
CA CYS A 823 11.63 -7.99 -26.65
C CYS A 823 10.98 -9.35 -26.37
N SER A 824 11.61 -10.42 -26.84
CA SER A 824 11.25 -11.81 -26.52
C SER A 824 12.49 -12.57 -26.06
N PRO A 825 12.62 -12.90 -24.76
CA PRO A 825 11.70 -12.62 -23.66
C PRO A 825 11.52 -11.12 -23.31
N PRO A 826 10.37 -10.69 -22.76
CA PRO A 826 10.18 -9.34 -22.23
C PRO A 826 11.21 -8.99 -21.16
N ILE A 827 11.57 -7.72 -21.03
CA ILE A 827 12.61 -7.25 -20.11
C ILE A 827 12.00 -6.23 -19.15
N ILE A 828 12.12 -6.47 -17.85
CA ILE A 828 11.76 -5.48 -16.81
C ILE A 828 13.02 -4.80 -16.29
N HIS A 829 12.99 -3.48 -16.17
CA HIS A 829 14.14 -2.66 -15.80
C HIS A 829 14.37 -2.64 -14.29
N ARG A 830 13.30 -2.54 -13.48
CA ARG A 830 13.28 -2.59 -12.00
C ARG A 830 13.95 -1.43 -11.26
N ASP A 831 14.61 -0.52 -11.95
CA ASP A 831 15.16 0.71 -11.36
C ASP A 831 14.97 1.92 -12.30
N VAL A 832 13.76 2.09 -12.81
CA VAL A 832 13.41 3.27 -13.63
C VAL A 832 13.33 4.50 -12.72
N LYS A 833 14.09 5.55 -13.05
CA LYS A 833 14.12 6.83 -12.32
C LYS A 833 14.76 7.91 -13.16
N SER A 834 14.55 9.19 -12.84
CA SER A 834 15.13 10.31 -13.59
C SER A 834 16.66 10.30 -13.67
N SER A 835 17.36 9.74 -12.68
CA SER A 835 18.84 9.58 -12.73
C SER A 835 19.35 8.45 -13.64
N ASN A 836 18.48 7.52 -14.04
CA ASN A 836 18.78 6.43 -14.96
C ASN A 836 18.25 6.69 -16.39
N ILE A 837 17.68 7.88 -16.64
CA ILE A 837 17.32 8.35 -17.97
C ILE A 837 18.37 9.37 -18.41
N LEU A 838 19.20 8.99 -19.38
CA LEU A 838 20.28 9.81 -19.90
C LEU A 838 19.86 10.52 -21.19
N LEU A 839 20.48 11.65 -21.48
CA LEU A 839 20.13 12.56 -22.58
C LEU A 839 21.34 12.75 -23.51
N ASP A 840 21.16 12.51 -24.81
CA ASP A 840 22.17 12.87 -25.81
C ASP A 840 22.15 14.37 -26.13
N CYS A 841 23.05 14.83 -27.00
CA CYS A 841 23.14 16.22 -27.44
C CYS A 841 21.82 16.81 -28.01
N GLU A 842 20.90 15.97 -28.51
CA GLU A 842 19.58 16.36 -29.03
C GLU A 842 18.46 16.25 -27.98
N PHE A 843 18.80 16.00 -26.71
CA PHE A 843 17.86 15.75 -25.61
C PHE A 843 16.97 14.50 -25.83
N GLN A 844 17.41 13.54 -26.65
CA GLN A 844 16.70 12.26 -26.75
C GLN A 844 16.99 11.41 -25.51
N ALA A 845 15.91 10.89 -24.92
CA ALA A 845 15.98 10.03 -23.75
C ALA A 845 16.49 8.63 -24.10
N LYS A 846 17.48 8.16 -23.35
CA LYS A 846 17.98 6.78 -23.34
C LYS A 846 17.98 6.20 -21.94
N ILE A 847 17.33 5.04 -21.77
CA ILE A 847 17.31 4.31 -20.51
C ILE A 847 18.67 3.67 -20.27
N ALA A 848 19.18 3.77 -19.04
CA ALA A 848 20.48 3.26 -18.61
C ALA A 848 20.40 2.55 -17.25
N ASP A 849 21.51 1.91 -16.86
CA ASP A 849 21.69 1.19 -15.58
C ASP A 849 20.84 -0.09 -15.43
N PHE A 850 21.18 -1.08 -16.26
CA PHE A 850 20.49 -2.37 -16.34
C PHE A 850 20.94 -3.40 -15.28
N GLY A 851 21.68 -2.97 -14.24
CA GLY A 851 22.24 -3.87 -13.22
C GLY A 851 21.19 -4.67 -12.46
N LEU A 852 19.97 -4.13 -12.34
CA LEU A 852 18.84 -4.78 -11.69
C LEU A 852 17.82 -5.39 -12.66
N ALA A 853 17.99 -5.15 -13.96
CA ALA A 853 17.05 -5.57 -15.00
C ALA A 853 17.00 -7.09 -15.13
N LYS A 854 15.84 -7.60 -15.55
CA LYS A 854 15.57 -9.04 -15.62
C LYS A 854 14.70 -9.37 -16.83
N MET A 855 15.03 -10.44 -17.54
CA MET A 855 14.19 -11.00 -18.60
C MET A 855 13.11 -11.90 -18.00
N LEU A 856 11.87 -11.79 -18.49
CA LEU A 856 10.68 -12.50 -18.03
C LEU A 856 10.38 -13.72 -18.91
N ALA A 857 9.86 -14.81 -18.33
CA ALA A 857 9.53 -16.01 -19.10
C ALA A 857 8.25 -15.87 -19.96
N SER A 858 7.30 -15.00 -19.58
CA SER A 858 6.00 -14.77 -20.26
C SER A 858 5.51 -13.32 -20.04
N GLN A 859 4.75 -12.75 -20.98
CA GLN A 859 4.14 -11.41 -20.87
C GLN A 859 2.93 -11.41 -19.91
N GLY A 860 2.83 -10.42 -19.01
CA GLY A 860 1.66 -10.17 -18.15
C GLY A 860 1.50 -11.08 -16.92
N GLU A 861 2.25 -12.19 -16.82
CA GLU A 861 2.21 -13.05 -15.63
C GLU A 861 3.14 -12.55 -14.51
N PRO A 862 2.68 -12.52 -13.24
CA PRO A 862 3.51 -12.13 -12.12
C PRO A 862 4.68 -13.11 -11.87
N HIS A 863 5.91 -12.59 -11.87
CA HIS A 863 7.12 -13.37 -11.63
C HIS A 863 7.65 -13.18 -10.21
N THR A 864 8.05 -14.28 -9.55
CA THR A 864 8.63 -14.22 -8.21
C THR A 864 10.05 -13.65 -8.27
N ILE A 865 10.29 -12.52 -7.59
CA ILE A 865 11.60 -11.87 -7.50
C ILE A 865 12.21 -12.10 -6.11
N SER A 866 13.49 -12.49 -6.09
CA SER A 866 14.22 -12.93 -4.89
C SER A 866 14.63 -11.83 -3.91
N ALA A 867 14.44 -10.56 -4.26
CA ALA A 867 14.78 -9.40 -3.44
C ALA A 867 14.05 -8.14 -3.95
N ILE A 868 13.60 -7.30 -3.02
CA ILE A 868 13.12 -5.94 -3.33
C ILE A 868 14.30 -5.17 -3.93
N ALA A 869 14.11 -4.61 -5.12
CA ALA A 869 15.11 -3.80 -5.80
C ALA A 869 14.41 -2.62 -6.48
N GLY A 870 15.10 -1.48 -6.52
CA GLY A 870 14.56 -0.20 -6.98
C GLY A 870 14.97 0.92 -6.04
N SER A 871 14.83 2.16 -6.50
CA SER A 871 15.22 3.35 -5.74
C SER A 871 14.06 3.90 -4.91
N PHE A 872 14.35 4.26 -3.66
CA PHE A 872 13.38 4.87 -2.75
C PHE A 872 12.67 6.07 -3.42
N GLY A 873 11.33 6.11 -3.32
CA GLY A 873 10.46 7.07 -4.02
C GLY A 873 9.89 6.57 -5.37
N TYR A 874 10.51 5.55 -5.99
CA TYR A 874 10.06 4.97 -7.27
C TYR A 874 9.59 3.51 -7.15
N ILE A 875 9.72 2.90 -5.97
CA ILE A 875 9.36 1.50 -5.72
C ILE A 875 7.83 1.37 -5.66
N ALA A 876 7.28 0.47 -6.45
CA ALA A 876 5.85 0.18 -6.44
C ALA A 876 5.41 -0.46 -5.11
N PRO A 877 4.25 -0.06 -4.54
CA PRO A 877 3.82 -0.41 -3.19
C PRO A 877 3.63 -1.92 -2.97
N GLU A 878 3.31 -2.68 -4.02
CA GLU A 878 3.17 -4.13 -3.96
C GLU A 878 4.44 -4.87 -3.56
N TYR A 879 5.62 -4.26 -3.70
CA TYR A 879 6.86 -4.81 -3.14
C TYR A 879 6.81 -5.00 -1.61
N ALA A 880 5.93 -4.28 -0.90
CA ALA A 880 5.80 -4.38 0.55
C ALA A 880 5.00 -5.62 1.00
N TYR A 881 4.17 -6.20 0.13
CA TYR A 881 3.24 -7.27 0.50
C TYR A 881 3.23 -8.47 -0.46
N THR A 882 3.93 -8.41 -1.60
CA THR A 882 4.09 -9.55 -2.51
C THR A 882 5.46 -9.59 -3.19
N THR A 883 6.03 -10.80 -3.39
CA THR A 883 7.26 -11.02 -4.16
C THR A 883 6.99 -11.30 -5.64
N LYS A 884 5.72 -11.37 -6.03
CA LYS A 884 5.22 -11.56 -7.39
C LYS A 884 5.09 -10.20 -8.07
N VAL A 885 5.96 -9.91 -9.03
CA VAL A 885 5.97 -8.64 -9.77
C VAL A 885 6.06 -8.87 -11.27
N ASN A 886 5.42 -8.00 -12.04
CA ASN A 886 5.36 -8.02 -13.51
C ASN A 886 5.87 -6.67 -14.05
N GLU A 887 5.65 -6.38 -15.33
CA GLU A 887 6.06 -5.13 -15.96
C GLU A 887 5.40 -3.87 -15.35
N LYS A 888 4.34 -4.02 -14.55
CA LYS A 888 3.61 -2.90 -13.92
C LYS A 888 4.41 -2.18 -12.83
N ILE A 889 5.50 -2.76 -12.34
CA ILE A 889 6.41 -2.06 -11.44
C ILE A 889 7.18 -0.94 -12.15
N ASP A 890 7.61 -1.19 -13.40
CA ASP A 890 8.29 -0.19 -14.22
C ASP A 890 7.29 0.90 -14.65
N VAL A 891 6.03 0.53 -14.86
CA VAL A 891 4.94 1.49 -15.12
C VAL A 891 4.76 2.43 -13.92
N TYR A 892 4.76 1.91 -12.70
CA TYR A 892 4.71 2.74 -11.49
C TYR A 892 5.90 3.69 -11.40
N SER A 893 7.12 3.16 -11.52
CA SER A 893 8.34 3.97 -11.48
C SER A 893 8.36 5.03 -12.58
N TYR A 894 7.88 4.71 -13.79
CA TYR A 894 7.72 5.65 -14.89
C TYR A 894 6.64 6.71 -14.61
N GLY A 895 5.55 6.34 -13.93
CA GLY A 895 4.53 7.27 -13.46
C GLY A 895 5.11 8.35 -12.54
N VAL A 896 6.04 7.99 -11.65
CA VAL A 896 6.78 8.96 -10.83
C VAL A 896 7.62 9.90 -11.69
N VAL A 897 8.29 9.39 -12.74
CA VAL A 897 9.04 10.24 -13.70
C VAL A 897 8.14 11.22 -14.44
N LEU A 898 6.91 10.81 -14.84
CA LEU A 898 5.93 11.72 -15.45
C LEU A 898 5.52 12.85 -14.48
N LEU A 899 5.38 12.53 -13.20
CA LEU A 899 5.09 13.53 -12.17
C LEU A 899 6.28 14.47 -11.95
N GLU A 900 7.52 13.98 -11.95
CA GLU A 900 8.72 14.85 -11.89
C GLU A 900 8.79 15.80 -13.10
N LEU A 901 8.52 15.30 -14.32
CA LEU A 901 8.55 16.11 -15.55
C LEU A 901 7.48 17.19 -15.57
N THR A 902 6.29 16.92 -15.02
CA THR A 902 5.17 17.87 -14.99
C THR A 902 5.24 18.86 -13.84
N THR A 903 5.89 18.52 -12.72
CA THR A 903 5.90 19.34 -11.50
C THR A 903 7.26 19.93 -11.13
N GLY A 904 8.36 19.42 -11.69
CA GLY A 904 9.72 19.84 -11.33
C GLY A 904 10.12 19.49 -9.89
N ARG A 905 9.36 18.63 -9.21
CA ARG A 905 9.61 18.20 -7.82
C ARG A 905 10.47 16.95 -7.79
N GLU A 906 11.32 16.85 -6.78
CA GLU A 906 12.08 15.63 -6.50
C GLU A 906 11.14 14.51 -6.01
N PRO A 907 11.45 13.23 -6.30
CA PRO A 907 10.63 12.07 -5.94
C PRO A 907 10.42 11.92 -4.43
N ASN A 908 11.33 12.48 -3.63
CA ASN A 908 11.30 12.48 -2.16
C ASN A 908 10.97 13.86 -1.57
N SER A 909 10.44 14.79 -2.38
CA SER A 909 10.03 16.15 -1.97
C SER A 909 8.52 16.30 -1.82
N GLY A 910 7.84 15.23 -1.44
CA GLY A 910 6.66 15.39 -0.60
C GLY A 910 7.11 15.91 0.76
N ASP A 911 6.23 16.65 1.43
CA ASP A 911 6.40 17.24 2.75
C ASP A 911 7.01 16.27 3.78
N GLU A 912 8.35 16.24 3.88
CA GLU A 912 9.29 15.45 4.73
C GLU A 912 9.00 13.94 5.00
N HIS A 913 7.82 13.42 4.65
CA HIS A 913 7.33 12.07 4.97
C HIS A 913 6.44 11.44 3.87
N THR A 914 6.20 12.13 2.74
CA THR A 914 5.39 11.60 1.63
C THR A 914 6.21 11.50 0.34
N SER A 915 5.96 10.45 -0.46
CA SER A 915 6.55 10.32 -1.80
C SER A 915 5.86 11.24 -2.80
N LEU A 916 6.52 11.58 -3.92
CA LEU A 916 5.92 12.43 -4.96
C LEU A 916 4.60 11.85 -5.51
N ALA A 917 4.50 10.53 -5.63
CA ALA A 917 3.28 9.85 -6.04
C ALA A 917 2.13 10.07 -5.04
N GLU A 918 2.40 9.89 -3.74
CA GLU A 918 1.42 10.13 -2.68
C GLU A 918 1.01 11.60 -2.61
N TRP A 919 1.98 12.52 -2.74
CA TRP A 919 1.71 13.95 -2.81
C TRP A 919 0.82 14.30 -4.00
N ALA A 920 1.08 13.74 -5.19
CA ALA A 920 0.28 14.01 -6.39
C ALA A 920 -1.13 13.44 -6.26
N TRP A 921 -1.27 12.21 -5.74
CA TRP A 921 -2.57 11.61 -5.42
C TRP A 921 -3.34 12.42 -4.38
N GLN A 922 -2.63 12.97 -3.39
CA GLN A 922 -3.22 13.89 -2.42
C GLN A 922 -3.70 15.19 -3.08
N GLN A 923 -2.89 15.83 -3.93
CA GLN A 923 -3.33 17.05 -4.64
C GLN A 923 -4.57 16.78 -5.51
N TYR A 924 -4.62 15.63 -6.19
CA TYR A 924 -5.75 15.24 -7.02
C TYR A 924 -7.00 14.88 -6.19
N SER A 925 -6.84 14.13 -5.10
CA SER A 925 -7.94 13.71 -4.21
C SER A 925 -8.51 14.87 -3.39
N GLU A 926 -7.71 15.90 -3.12
CA GLU A 926 -8.11 17.18 -2.53
C GLU A 926 -8.84 18.10 -3.53
N GLY A 927 -9.02 17.68 -4.79
CA GLY A 927 -9.77 18.42 -5.81
C GLY A 927 -9.09 19.70 -6.29
N LYS A 928 -7.79 19.89 -6.01
CA LYS A 928 -7.04 21.06 -6.46
C LYS A 928 -6.91 21.05 -7.99
N PRO A 929 -6.99 22.21 -8.65
CA PRO A 929 -6.72 22.29 -10.09
C PRO A 929 -5.31 21.77 -10.38
N ILE A 930 -5.20 20.73 -11.22
CA ILE A 930 -3.90 20.13 -11.59
C ILE A 930 -2.91 21.18 -12.06
N ILE A 931 -3.41 22.23 -12.72
CA ILE A 931 -2.65 23.38 -13.22
C ILE A 931 -1.80 24.05 -12.12
N GLU A 932 -2.25 24.05 -10.86
CA GLU A 932 -1.52 24.63 -9.71
C GLU A 932 -0.40 23.71 -9.19
N SER A 933 -0.44 22.43 -9.56
CA SER A 933 0.58 21.44 -9.21
C SER A 933 1.70 21.35 -10.27
N LEU A 934 1.50 21.97 -11.43
CA LEU A 934 2.45 21.99 -12.53
C LEU A 934 3.66 22.89 -12.23
N ASP A 935 4.77 22.59 -12.88
CA ASP A 935 6.01 23.36 -12.76
C ASP A 935 5.82 24.79 -13.29
N GLU A 936 5.83 25.76 -12.37
CA GLU A 936 5.64 27.19 -12.65
C GLU A 936 6.72 27.76 -13.59
N GLU A 937 7.93 27.18 -13.67
CA GLU A 937 9.00 27.69 -14.54
C GLU A 937 8.74 27.43 -16.05
N ILE A 938 7.87 26.48 -16.38
CA ILE A 938 7.57 26.07 -17.77
C ILE A 938 6.08 26.18 -18.12
N LYS A 939 5.27 26.66 -17.18
CA LYS A 939 3.82 26.82 -17.31
C LYS A 939 3.50 27.91 -18.35
N ASN A 940 2.86 27.51 -19.44
CA ASN A 940 2.40 28.41 -20.51
C ASN A 940 0.99 27.98 -20.97
N PRO A 941 0.04 28.90 -21.17
CA PRO A 941 -1.31 28.61 -21.69
C PRO A 941 -1.38 27.62 -22.86
N CYS A 942 -0.40 27.64 -23.76
CA CYS A 942 -0.38 26.77 -24.95
C CYS A 942 -0.18 25.28 -24.62
N ASN A 943 0.40 24.96 -23.46
CA ASN A 943 0.86 23.62 -23.11
C ASN A 943 0.12 23.03 -21.89
N LEU A 944 -0.78 23.79 -21.25
CA LEU A 944 -1.44 23.40 -20.01
C LEU A 944 -2.26 22.11 -20.13
N GLU A 945 -2.92 21.91 -21.27
CA GLU A 945 -3.73 20.71 -21.53
C GLU A 945 -2.86 19.46 -21.66
N GLU A 946 -1.76 19.55 -22.40
CA GLU A 946 -0.77 18.47 -22.53
C GLU A 946 -0.12 18.15 -21.18
N MET A 947 0.27 19.19 -20.42
CA MET A 947 0.84 19.04 -19.07
C MET A 947 -0.14 18.37 -18.10
N THR A 948 -1.41 18.79 -18.14
CA THR A 948 -2.47 18.21 -17.31
C THR A 948 -2.73 16.75 -17.69
N THR A 949 -2.72 16.44 -18.98
CA THR A 949 -2.89 15.07 -19.49
C THR A 949 -1.74 14.16 -19.04
N MET A 950 -0.49 14.64 -19.13
CA MET A 950 0.68 13.90 -18.64
C MET A 950 0.65 13.72 -17.11
N PHE A 951 0.20 14.72 -16.36
CA PHE A 951 0.07 14.62 -14.90
C PHE A 951 -0.97 13.56 -14.51
N LYS A 952 -2.15 13.56 -15.16
CA LYS A 952 -3.18 12.51 -14.96
C LYS A 952 -2.65 11.13 -15.33
N LEU A 953 -1.92 11.02 -16.44
CA LEU A 953 -1.29 9.75 -16.83
C LEU A 953 -0.28 9.28 -15.77
N GLY A 954 0.48 10.21 -15.17
CA GLY A 954 1.35 9.96 -14.03
C GLY A 954 0.60 9.36 -12.83
N LEU A 955 -0.55 9.93 -12.44
CA LEU A 955 -1.39 9.40 -11.36
C LEU A 955 -1.84 7.97 -11.63
N ILE A 956 -2.38 7.69 -12.82
CA ILE A 956 -2.90 6.36 -13.16
C ILE A 956 -1.77 5.32 -13.17
N CYS A 957 -0.59 5.70 -13.68
CA CYS A 957 0.60 4.85 -13.64
C CYS A 957 1.04 4.57 -12.20
N THR A 958 0.86 5.49 -11.26
CA THR A 958 1.20 5.32 -9.83
C THR A 958 0.05 4.79 -8.97
N SER A 959 -0.98 4.15 -9.56
CA SER A 959 -2.05 3.52 -8.78
C SER A 959 -1.51 2.43 -7.84
N MET A 960 -2.08 2.32 -6.64
CA MET A 960 -1.68 1.34 -5.62
C MET A 960 -1.96 -0.11 -6.05
N LEU A 961 -2.92 -0.32 -6.94
CA LEU A 961 -3.26 -1.64 -7.50
C LEU A 961 -2.62 -1.81 -8.89
N PRO A 962 -1.75 -2.81 -9.10
CA PRO A 962 -1.06 -3.02 -10.39
C PRO A 962 -2.01 -3.24 -11.58
N GLU A 963 -3.19 -3.82 -11.32
CA GLU A 963 -4.22 -4.13 -12.32
C GLU A 963 -4.83 -2.88 -12.96
N ILE A 964 -4.83 -1.75 -12.24
CA ILE A 964 -5.40 -0.47 -12.70
C ILE A 964 -4.40 0.28 -13.59
N ARG A 965 -3.09 0.00 -13.45
CA ARG A 965 -2.05 0.71 -14.21
C ARG A 965 -2.12 0.31 -15.69
N PRO A 966 -1.97 1.24 -16.64
CA PRO A 966 -1.92 0.92 -18.07
C PRO A 966 -0.68 0.11 -18.43
N SER A 967 -0.65 -0.47 -19.64
CA SER A 967 0.59 -1.00 -20.24
C SER A 967 1.46 0.13 -20.78
N MET A 968 2.77 -0.07 -20.93
CA MET A 968 3.64 0.95 -21.51
C MET A 968 3.28 1.28 -22.97
N LYS A 969 2.69 0.33 -23.69
CA LYS A 969 2.13 0.56 -25.03
C LYS A 969 0.95 1.55 -25.03
N GLU A 970 0.07 1.48 -24.02
CA GLU A 970 -1.03 2.42 -23.84
C GLU A 970 -0.54 3.79 -23.36
N VAL A 971 0.41 3.82 -22.42
CA VAL A 971 1.08 5.04 -21.96
C VAL A 971 1.72 5.79 -23.14
N LEU A 972 2.47 5.08 -23.99
CA LEU A 972 3.10 5.66 -25.18
C LEU A 972 2.07 6.19 -26.18
N ARG A 973 0.94 5.50 -26.36
CA ARG A 973 -0.15 5.95 -27.24
C ARG A 973 -0.73 7.29 -26.76
N ILE A 974 -0.98 7.43 -25.45
CA ILE A 974 -1.52 8.66 -24.85
C ILE A 974 -0.50 9.81 -24.98
N LEU A 975 0.79 9.56 -24.70
CA LEU A 975 1.83 10.59 -24.82
C LEU A 975 2.02 11.09 -26.26
N ARG A 976 1.91 10.21 -27.27
CA ARG A 976 1.97 10.62 -28.69
C ARG A 976 0.77 11.46 -29.13
N GLN A 977 -0.39 11.29 -28.49
CA GLN A 977 -1.57 12.14 -28.75
C GLN A 977 -1.40 13.55 -28.19
N CYS A 978 -0.46 13.76 -27.26
CA CYS A 978 -0.09 15.08 -26.74
C CYS A 978 0.93 15.81 -27.62
N SER A 979 1.31 15.29 -28.80
CA SER A 979 2.29 15.93 -29.72
C SER A 979 1.58 16.74 -30.82
N PRO A 980 1.96 18.00 -31.09
CA PRO A 980 1.25 18.86 -32.03
C PRO A 980 1.51 18.52 -33.51
N PRO A 981 0.52 18.73 -34.42
CA PRO A 981 0.77 19.24 -35.76
C PRO A 981 1.14 20.72 -35.67
N GLU A 982 2.13 21.14 -36.46
CA GLU A 982 2.68 22.50 -36.47
C GLU A 982 1.64 23.64 -36.48
N ALA A 983 1.99 24.74 -35.81
CA ALA A 983 1.36 26.07 -35.73
C ALA A 983 0.36 26.30 -34.57
N CYS A 984 0.85 27.06 -33.58
CA CYS A 984 0.05 27.87 -32.66
C CYS A 984 -0.54 29.07 -33.44
N ASP A 985 -1.45 28.81 -34.38
CA ASP A 985 -2.30 29.85 -34.96
C ASP A 985 -3.52 29.23 -35.65
N ARG A 986 -4.63 29.13 -34.90
CA ARG A 986 -6.02 29.32 -35.33
C ARG A 986 -6.97 28.78 -34.26
N ARG A 987 -7.92 29.63 -33.88
CA ARG A 987 -9.15 29.29 -33.13
C ARG A 987 -9.68 27.91 -33.55
N LYS A 988 -9.81 26.99 -32.61
CA LYS A 988 -10.62 25.78 -32.79
C LYS A 988 -11.73 25.74 -31.76
N HIS A 989 -12.95 25.66 -32.29
CA HIS A 989 -14.16 25.30 -31.57
C HIS A 989 -14.00 23.96 -30.89
N ALA A 990 -14.73 23.83 -29.77
CA ALA A 990 -14.97 22.60 -29.06
C ALA A 990 -15.33 21.46 -30.02
N ILE A 991 -14.46 20.46 -30.07
CA ILE A 991 -14.78 19.13 -30.53
C ILE A 991 -14.46 18.25 -29.33
N GLU A 992 -15.51 17.72 -28.71
CA GLU A 992 -15.43 16.67 -27.68
C GLU A 992 -14.54 15.54 -28.20
N PHE A 993 -13.44 15.28 -27.49
CA PHE A 993 -12.66 14.08 -27.69
C PHE A 993 -13.32 12.92 -26.95
N ASP A 994 -14.07 12.12 -27.70
CA ASP A 994 -14.53 10.79 -27.33
C ASP A 994 -13.33 9.83 -27.18
N ALA A 995 -12.78 9.76 -25.96
CA ALA A 995 -11.90 8.69 -25.52
C ALA A 995 -12.25 8.21 -24.09
N ILE A 996 -13.54 8.29 -23.74
CA ILE A 996 -14.09 8.00 -22.41
C ILE A 996 -14.22 6.49 -22.06
N PRO A 997 -13.83 5.45 -22.84
CA PRO A 997 -13.92 4.08 -22.30
C PRO A 997 -12.83 3.70 -21.29
N LEU A 998 -11.70 4.43 -21.20
CA LEU A 998 -10.54 4.00 -20.39
C LEU A 998 -10.19 4.92 -19.21
N LEU A 999 -10.89 6.05 -19.08
CA LEU A 999 -10.73 7.00 -17.97
C LEU A 999 -12.03 7.16 -17.14
N GLY A 1000 -13.01 6.28 -17.36
CA GLY A 1000 -14.33 6.33 -16.73
C GLY A 1000 -14.58 5.18 -15.75
N THR A 1001 -15.01 5.54 -14.54
CA THR A 1001 -15.69 4.71 -13.52
C THR A 1001 -14.88 3.75 -12.64
N THR A 1002 -13.56 3.87 -12.53
CA THR A 1002 -12.79 3.24 -11.43
C THR A 1002 -11.54 4.05 -11.03
N LEU A 1003 -11.72 5.35 -10.75
CA LEU A 1003 -10.76 6.18 -9.99
C LEU A 1003 -11.51 6.98 -8.93
#